data_AF-A0A4Y5Z242-F1
#
_entry.id   AF-A0A4Y5Z242-F1
#
_cell.length_a   1.000
_cell.length_b   1.000
_cell.length_c   1.000
_cell.angle_alpha   90.00
_cell.angle_beta   90.00
_cell.angle_gamma   90.00
#
_symmetry.space_group_name_H-M   'P 1'
#
loop_
_entity.id
_entity.type
_entity.pdbx_description
1 polymer ?
#
loop_
_entity_poly.entity_id
_entity_poly.type
_entity_poly.pdbx_seq_one_letter_code
_entity_poly.pdbx_strand_id
1 'polypeptide(L)'
;MRILKTTPPRSARVPRGRLCLALALALQAHGALAATSTDSRDALMAQVRDERAQGHRVDALRHVQALLDRWPDDREAREMNVALLTELGATTRASELAPGLQPPPSALDRARLEADHAAHEIRWANGEPANPRTPYAEADQAVADTRRLADDPSLPADLRRRETFDLLVALDQAGRPDEAIQRYDALKKDGVDPPAYAERAVADALLVRRRPAESAALYEDSIRKDPGPYASTDVEPRIGLMYAYAESGQIDKAFTTIDELAAKEQPWVRVPGIRLPIQNPRKVDADLNAAVLRRSVGMPQPAYEQINAMSREAPTDAQIRRELGNAEMARGWPRRALDDFHIASTLNERDIDALLGEAEAYRALYDYEDVDDVLAIAQTKGDRNDRVDRAERAWEREKGWQFDISTEQGKGSSPDYGDRDGTTQATVASPLIDDHWRVLALGRYSTADLPEGDVRRTRAGVGVRGYLQGFTAYVQALPSADRYVGKTALETGFDWSLTDHWAVAADFSTAGEDTPLRAQYYGISAKTLDTAVTYRASELTQARLGLSRDHFSDGNERTSWLASVTQRLHTAPNLALDGGIEVGGSMNTDTDRPYFNPRRDNSYALTGRLENLLGQYYERNVTQRFDVAVGQYAEQGYATGWIATVRYGQTLQARDGLRFGWSIGWHNQPYDGRREHRFVLDLTMHWGE
;
A
#
# COMPACT_ATOMS: atom_id res chain seq x y z
N MET A 1 -6.38 42.82 -13.95
CA MET A 1 -5.77 43.98 -14.65
C MET A 1 -5.87 45.24 -13.79
N ARG A 2 -4.83 45.54 -13.01
CA ARG A 2 -4.44 46.88 -12.52
C ARG A 2 -3.02 46.75 -11.96
N ILE A 3 -2.08 47.31 -12.70
CA ILE A 3 -0.64 47.22 -12.48
C ILE A 3 -0.27 48.29 -11.45
N LEU A 4 0.27 47.88 -10.30
CA LEU A 4 0.86 48.80 -9.32
C LEU A 4 2.36 48.93 -9.59
N LYS A 5 2.74 50.18 -9.84
CA LYS A 5 4.08 50.63 -10.21
C LYS A 5 5.07 50.44 -9.06
N THR A 6 6.20 49.80 -9.39
CA THR A 6 7.40 49.71 -8.55
C THR A 6 8.07 51.07 -8.42
N THR A 7 8.34 51.49 -7.18
CA THR A 7 9.14 52.68 -6.85
C THR A 7 10.59 52.20 -6.57
N PRO A 8 11.63 52.76 -7.22
CA PRO A 8 13.01 52.34 -6.98
C PRO A 8 13.56 52.94 -5.67
N PRO A 9 14.44 52.22 -4.94
CA PRO A 9 15.07 52.75 -3.73
C PRO A 9 16.15 53.79 -4.05
N ARG A 10 16.24 54.76 -3.14
CA ARG A 10 17.12 55.92 -3.14
C ARG A 10 18.61 55.55 -3.16
N SER A 11 19.36 56.25 -4.00
CA SER A 11 20.82 56.23 -4.05
C SER A 11 21.45 56.80 -2.77
N ALA A 12 22.19 55.96 -2.05
CA ALA A 12 23.04 56.40 -0.96
C ALA A 12 24.29 57.08 -1.52
N ARG A 13 24.45 58.37 -1.22
CA ARG A 13 25.65 59.16 -1.51
C ARG A 13 26.79 58.69 -0.61
N VAL A 14 27.87 58.19 -1.20
CA VAL A 14 29.14 57.96 -0.50
C VAL A 14 29.96 59.27 -0.52
N PRO A 15 30.59 59.69 0.61
CA PRO A 15 31.32 60.94 0.68
C PRO A 15 32.65 60.89 -0.10
N ARG A 16 32.95 62.02 -0.76
CA ARG A 16 34.09 62.29 -1.67
C ARG A 16 35.49 62.27 -1.03
N GLY A 17 35.71 61.49 0.04
CA GLY A 17 36.99 61.42 0.77
C GLY A 17 37.85 60.19 0.51
N ARG A 18 37.33 59.15 -0.16
CA ARG A 18 38.09 57.90 -0.42
C ARG A 18 38.43 57.64 -1.90
N LEU A 19 37.96 58.48 -2.81
CA LEU A 19 38.28 58.39 -4.25
C LEU A 19 39.68 58.95 -4.59
N CYS A 20 40.23 59.86 -3.78
CA CYS A 20 41.56 60.42 -4.00
C CYS A 20 42.71 59.52 -3.51
N LEU A 21 42.45 58.56 -2.62
CA LEU A 21 43.44 57.55 -2.24
C LEU A 21 43.54 56.43 -3.29
N ALA A 22 42.42 56.12 -3.97
CA ALA A 22 42.38 55.15 -5.07
C ALA A 22 43.05 55.68 -6.35
N LEU A 23 42.98 56.99 -6.63
CA LEU A 23 43.67 57.62 -7.76
C LEU A 23 45.17 57.87 -7.52
N ALA A 24 45.60 58.02 -6.26
CA ALA A 24 47.03 58.12 -5.92
C ALA A 24 47.74 56.75 -5.90
N LEU A 25 47.02 55.66 -5.58
CA LEU A 25 47.55 54.29 -5.70
C LEU A 25 47.51 53.77 -7.15
N ALA A 26 46.66 54.32 -8.02
CA ALA A 26 46.61 53.98 -9.45
C ALA A 26 47.71 54.67 -10.30
N LEU A 27 48.48 55.61 -9.75
CA LEU A 27 49.51 56.38 -10.48
C LEU A 27 50.95 56.17 -9.99
N GLN A 28 51.19 55.28 -9.03
CA GLN A 28 52.54 54.77 -8.70
C GLN A 28 52.88 53.41 -9.32
N ALA A 29 52.00 52.85 -10.16
CA ALA A 29 52.22 51.58 -10.85
C ALA A 29 52.89 51.74 -12.23
N HIS A 30 53.89 52.60 -12.37
CA HIS A 30 54.75 52.68 -13.56
C HIS A 30 56.19 52.94 -13.15
N GLY A 31 56.83 51.90 -12.61
CA GLY A 31 58.21 52.00 -12.13
C GLY A 31 58.68 50.83 -11.26
N ALA A 32 58.10 49.65 -11.39
CA ALA A 32 58.73 48.40 -11.00
C ALA A 32 58.63 47.48 -12.21
N LEU A 33 59.77 46.91 -12.58
CA LEU A 33 59.95 46.13 -13.78
C LEU A 33 58.83 45.12 -13.98
N ALA A 34 58.47 44.89 -15.24
CA ALA A 34 57.94 43.62 -15.68
C ALA A 34 58.92 42.50 -15.27
N ALA A 35 58.74 41.98 -14.05
CA ALA A 35 58.95 40.58 -13.79
C ALA A 35 57.58 39.95 -14.01
N THR A 36 57.32 39.51 -15.23
CA THR A 36 56.58 38.27 -15.38
C THR A 36 57.33 37.26 -14.51
N SER A 37 56.88 37.03 -13.26
CA SER A 37 57.21 35.77 -12.63
C SER A 37 56.57 34.76 -13.56
N THR A 38 57.40 34.19 -14.43
CA THR A 38 57.11 32.85 -14.91
C THR A 38 57.17 32.05 -13.63
N ASP A 39 56.05 31.96 -12.89
CA ASP A 39 56.00 31.18 -11.66
C ASP A 39 56.57 29.84 -12.05
N SER A 40 57.71 29.52 -11.44
CA SER A 40 58.40 28.30 -11.75
C SER A 40 57.43 27.17 -11.46
N ARG A 41 57.48 26.11 -12.25
CA ARG A 41 56.67 24.91 -12.03
C ARG A 41 56.64 24.51 -10.54
N ASP A 42 57.76 24.66 -9.85
CA ASP A 42 57.89 24.33 -8.42
C ASP A 42 57.14 25.28 -7.48
N ALA A 43 57.05 26.57 -7.80
CA ALA A 43 56.28 27.54 -7.01
C ALA A 43 54.77 27.23 -7.08
N LEU A 44 54.26 26.90 -8.27
CA LEU A 44 52.86 26.49 -8.47
C LEU A 44 52.56 25.14 -7.79
N MET A 45 53.46 24.16 -7.89
CA MET A 45 53.30 22.89 -7.16
C MET A 45 53.35 23.08 -5.64
N ALA A 46 54.18 23.98 -5.12
CA ALA A 46 54.20 24.29 -3.70
C ALA A 46 52.87 24.91 -3.23
N GLN A 47 52.28 25.79 -4.03
CA GLN A 47 50.97 26.36 -3.77
C GLN A 47 49.87 25.28 -3.75
N VAL A 48 49.83 24.39 -4.75
CA VAL A 48 48.86 23.27 -4.80
C VAL A 48 48.95 22.41 -3.54
N ARG A 49 50.16 22.10 -3.07
CA ARG A 49 50.37 21.29 -1.85
C ARG A 49 49.88 22.02 -0.60
N ASP A 50 50.14 23.32 -0.49
CA ASP A 50 49.69 24.14 0.65
C ASP A 50 48.16 24.26 0.67
N GLU A 51 47.52 24.49 -0.47
CA GLU A 51 46.07 24.52 -0.61
C GLU A 51 45.43 23.17 -0.25
N ARG A 52 46.00 22.05 -0.74
CA ARG A 52 45.55 20.70 -0.36
C ARG A 52 45.70 20.46 1.15
N ALA A 53 46.81 20.88 1.75
CA ALA A 53 47.06 20.74 3.19
C ALA A 53 46.10 21.58 4.05
N GLN A 54 45.69 22.76 3.56
CA GLN A 54 44.68 23.61 4.19
C GLN A 54 43.25 23.15 3.93
N GLY A 55 43.05 22.11 3.11
CA GLY A 55 41.74 21.56 2.76
C GLY A 55 41.03 22.26 1.61
N HIS A 56 41.66 23.24 0.96
CA HIS A 56 41.17 23.95 -0.22
C HIS A 56 41.32 23.10 -1.49
N ARG A 57 40.75 21.89 -1.49
CA ARG A 57 40.93 20.87 -2.53
C ARG A 57 40.47 21.30 -3.92
N VAL A 58 39.40 22.09 -4.00
CA VAL A 58 38.88 22.61 -5.28
C VAL A 58 39.85 23.62 -5.89
N ASP A 59 40.42 24.52 -5.08
CA ASP A 59 41.43 25.48 -5.53
C ASP A 59 42.72 24.77 -5.94
N ALA A 60 43.17 23.81 -5.13
CA ALA A 60 44.32 22.96 -5.45
C ALA A 60 44.12 22.22 -6.78
N LEU A 61 42.91 21.68 -7.03
CA LEU A 61 42.58 21.00 -8.29
C LEU A 61 42.63 21.96 -9.48
N ARG A 62 42.07 23.16 -9.33
CA ARG A 62 42.12 24.18 -10.38
C ARG A 62 43.55 24.57 -10.72
N HIS A 63 44.39 24.80 -9.71
CA HIS A 63 45.80 25.18 -9.94
C HIS A 63 46.64 24.05 -10.52
N VAL A 64 46.43 22.79 -10.11
CA VAL A 64 47.15 21.66 -10.71
C VAL A 64 46.74 21.40 -12.16
N GLN A 65 45.47 21.63 -12.51
CA GLN A 65 45.00 21.54 -13.90
C GLN A 65 45.59 22.65 -14.78
N ALA A 66 45.63 23.88 -14.29
CA ALA A 66 46.31 24.98 -14.99
C ALA A 66 47.82 24.71 -15.17
N LEU A 67 48.44 24.01 -14.22
CA LEU A 67 49.83 23.56 -14.35
C LEU A 67 49.98 22.51 -15.45
N LEU A 68 49.06 21.54 -15.52
CA LEU A 68 49.04 20.50 -16.55
C LEU A 68 48.74 21.06 -17.96
N ASP A 69 47.99 22.15 -18.08
CA ASP A 69 47.79 22.84 -19.37
C ASP A 69 49.13 23.38 -19.93
N ARG A 70 50.04 23.81 -19.04
CA ARG A 70 51.34 24.38 -19.39
C ARG A 70 52.46 23.34 -19.46
N TRP A 71 52.40 22.31 -18.63
CA TRP A 71 53.34 21.19 -18.59
C TRP A 71 52.57 19.86 -18.57
N PRO A 72 52.06 19.40 -19.73
CA PRO A 72 51.21 18.23 -19.81
C PRO A 72 51.87 16.97 -19.29
N ASP A 73 53.18 16.83 -19.45
CA ASP A 73 53.97 15.66 -19.05
C ASP A 73 54.58 15.75 -17.64
N ASP A 74 54.16 16.75 -16.84
CA ASP A 74 54.63 16.87 -15.46
C ASP A 74 54.12 15.72 -14.59
N ARG A 75 55.03 14.81 -14.25
CA ARG A 75 54.71 13.60 -13.48
C ARG A 75 54.00 13.91 -12.16
N GLU A 76 54.54 14.86 -11.39
CA GLU A 76 54.04 15.15 -10.05
C GLU A 76 52.68 15.83 -10.11
N ALA A 77 52.47 16.72 -11.07
CA ALA A 77 51.18 17.36 -11.27
C ALA A 77 50.12 16.35 -11.74
N ARG A 78 50.48 15.37 -12.57
CA ARG A 78 49.58 14.28 -12.95
C ARG A 78 49.19 13.43 -11.75
N GLU A 79 50.16 13.03 -10.91
CA GLU A 79 49.91 12.27 -9.68
C GLU A 79 49.02 13.08 -8.71
N MET A 80 49.32 14.36 -8.52
CA MET A 80 48.55 15.26 -7.66
C MET A 80 47.12 15.49 -8.18
N ASN A 81 46.95 15.61 -9.50
CA ASN A 81 45.65 15.76 -10.14
C ASN A 81 44.78 14.51 -9.93
N VAL A 82 45.33 13.31 -10.12
CA VAL A 82 44.61 12.06 -9.83
C VAL A 82 44.23 12.01 -8.34
N ALA A 83 45.15 12.30 -7.42
CA ALA A 83 44.87 12.28 -5.99
C ALA A 83 43.78 13.28 -5.58
N LEU A 84 43.82 14.52 -6.09
CA LEU A 84 42.82 15.54 -5.80
C LEU A 84 41.45 15.18 -6.38
N LEU A 85 41.41 14.60 -7.59
CA LEU A 85 40.17 14.09 -8.18
C LEU A 85 39.56 12.97 -7.32
N THR A 86 40.37 12.02 -6.85
CA THR A 86 39.91 10.97 -5.92
C THR A 86 39.37 11.56 -4.62
N GLU A 87 40.11 12.48 -3.99
CA GLU A 87 39.68 13.14 -2.73
C GLU A 87 38.39 13.95 -2.87
N LEU A 88 38.15 14.52 -4.06
CA LEU A 88 36.92 15.26 -4.38
C LEU A 88 35.77 14.37 -4.85
N GLY A 89 35.98 13.05 -4.92
CA GLY A 89 34.98 12.10 -5.39
C GLY A 89 34.79 12.06 -6.90
N ALA A 90 35.65 12.71 -7.69
CA ALA A 90 35.67 12.62 -9.16
C ALA A 90 36.41 11.35 -9.63
N THR A 91 35.99 10.21 -9.07
CA THR A 91 36.70 8.93 -9.16
C THR A 91 36.70 8.34 -10.57
N THR A 92 35.63 8.53 -11.35
CA THR A 92 35.60 8.12 -12.78
C THR A 92 36.74 8.76 -13.55
N ARG A 93 36.92 10.09 -13.41
CA ARG A 93 37.99 10.82 -14.10
C ARG A 93 39.37 10.46 -13.55
N ALA A 94 39.48 10.23 -12.24
CA ALA A 94 40.72 9.76 -11.64
C ALA A 94 41.14 8.39 -12.20
N SER A 95 40.19 7.46 -12.34
CA SER A 95 40.39 6.11 -12.92
C SER A 95 40.77 6.16 -14.40
N GLU A 96 40.22 7.09 -15.19
CA GLU A 96 40.64 7.30 -16.59
C GLU A 96 42.09 7.79 -16.71
N LEU A 97 42.53 8.65 -15.79
CA LEU A 97 43.83 9.30 -15.85
C LEU A 97 44.96 8.46 -15.21
N ALA A 98 44.65 7.63 -14.22
CA ALA A 98 45.63 6.85 -13.47
C ALA A 98 46.49 5.88 -14.33
N PRO A 99 45.98 5.21 -15.38
CA PRO A 99 46.81 4.38 -16.28
C PRO A 99 47.91 5.16 -17.01
N GLY A 100 47.76 6.47 -17.16
CA GLY A 100 48.73 7.36 -17.81
C GLY A 100 49.86 7.87 -16.89
N LEU A 101 49.86 7.49 -15.62
CA LEU A 101 50.91 7.87 -14.66
C LEU A 101 52.22 7.12 -14.94
N GLN A 102 53.35 7.78 -14.67
CA GLN A 102 54.69 7.19 -14.83
C GLN A 102 55.51 7.39 -13.55
N PRO A 103 55.91 6.32 -12.83
CA PRO A 103 55.59 4.94 -13.09
C PRO A 103 54.08 4.68 -12.93
N PRO A 104 53.57 3.60 -13.54
CA PRO A 104 52.19 3.21 -13.34
C PRO A 104 51.92 2.95 -11.84
N PRO A 105 50.68 3.15 -11.38
CA PRO A 105 50.30 2.87 -10.00
C PRO A 105 50.64 1.43 -9.62
N SER A 106 50.98 1.21 -8.35
CA SER A 106 51.11 -0.13 -7.81
C SER A 106 49.77 -0.88 -7.92
N ALA A 107 49.81 -2.22 -7.90
CA ALA A 107 48.57 -3.01 -7.94
C ALA A 107 47.62 -2.64 -6.79
N LEU A 108 48.16 -2.35 -5.60
CA LEU A 108 47.38 -1.93 -4.44
C LEU A 108 46.79 -0.52 -4.60
N ASP A 109 47.55 0.44 -5.11
CA ASP A 109 47.04 1.80 -5.34
C ASP A 109 45.96 1.83 -6.41
N ARG A 110 46.10 0.97 -7.43
CA ARG A 110 45.06 0.76 -8.43
C ARG A 110 43.79 0.17 -7.81
N ALA A 111 43.92 -0.88 -7.01
CA ALA A 111 42.77 -1.49 -6.34
C ALA A 111 42.06 -0.53 -5.38
N ARG A 112 42.80 0.37 -4.72
CA ARG A 112 42.22 1.44 -3.87
C ARG A 112 41.44 2.46 -4.69
N LEU A 113 41.98 2.86 -5.85
CA LEU A 113 41.29 3.77 -6.75
C LEU A 113 40.02 3.13 -7.32
N GLU A 114 40.09 1.85 -7.69
CA GLU A 114 38.95 1.05 -8.13
C GLU A 114 37.89 0.92 -7.02
N ALA A 115 38.30 0.71 -5.77
CA ALA A 115 37.41 0.69 -4.60
C ALA A 115 36.69 2.03 -4.38
N ASP A 116 37.43 3.15 -4.45
CA ASP A 116 36.83 4.48 -4.30
C ASP A 116 35.88 4.79 -5.48
N HIS A 117 36.17 4.27 -6.67
CA HIS A 117 35.27 4.33 -7.82
C HIS A 117 34.00 3.51 -7.61
N ALA A 118 34.12 2.25 -7.21
CA ALA A 118 32.99 1.37 -6.90
C ALA A 118 32.09 1.96 -5.81
N ALA A 119 32.66 2.51 -4.74
CA ALA A 119 31.90 3.21 -3.70
C ALA A 119 31.15 4.44 -4.23
N HIS A 120 31.65 5.08 -5.29
CA HIS A 120 30.95 6.17 -5.96
C HIS A 120 29.82 5.66 -6.86
N GLU A 121 30.04 4.57 -7.59
CA GLU A 121 29.00 3.90 -8.38
C GLU A 121 27.83 3.45 -7.50
N ILE A 122 28.09 2.88 -6.32
CA ILE A 122 27.05 2.52 -5.33
C ILE A 122 26.21 3.75 -4.94
N ARG A 123 26.85 4.90 -4.70
CA ARG A 123 26.11 6.13 -4.37
C ARG A 123 25.28 6.64 -5.54
N TRP A 124 25.79 6.51 -6.77
CA TRP A 124 25.07 6.92 -7.99
C TRP A 124 23.96 5.95 -8.38
N ALA A 125 24.10 4.66 -8.09
CA ALA A 125 23.09 3.65 -8.35
C ALA A 125 21.80 3.87 -7.55
N ASN A 126 21.88 4.58 -6.41
CA ASN A 126 20.70 5.04 -5.67
C ASN A 126 19.99 6.25 -6.31
N GLY A 127 20.61 6.84 -7.34
CA GLY A 127 20.05 7.95 -8.10
C GLY A 127 19.10 7.50 -9.19
N GLU A 128 18.72 8.44 -10.06
CA GLU A 128 17.87 8.13 -11.20
C GLU A 128 18.61 7.27 -12.23
N PRO A 129 18.04 6.13 -12.68
CA PRO A 129 18.66 5.31 -13.70
C PRO A 129 18.70 6.07 -15.04
N ALA A 130 19.79 5.92 -15.78
CA ALA A 130 19.97 6.58 -17.08
C ALA A 130 18.93 6.12 -18.11
N ASN A 131 18.49 4.86 -17.99
CA ASN A 131 17.41 4.29 -18.80
C ASN A 131 16.35 3.64 -17.89
N PRO A 132 15.13 4.19 -17.80
CA PRO A 132 14.06 3.64 -16.98
C PRO A 132 13.61 2.21 -17.33
N ARG A 133 13.95 1.70 -18.53
CA ARG A 133 13.67 0.31 -18.93
C ARG A 133 14.71 -0.70 -18.45
N THR A 134 15.82 -0.22 -17.89
CA THR A 134 16.87 -1.04 -17.29
C THR A 134 17.22 -0.46 -15.93
N PRO A 135 16.26 -0.46 -14.98
CA PRO A 135 16.34 0.31 -13.73
C PRO A 135 17.50 -0.10 -12.82
N TYR A 136 18.04 -1.31 -12.98
CA TYR A 136 19.13 -1.85 -12.15
C TYR A 136 20.50 -1.85 -12.85
N ALA A 137 20.66 -1.26 -14.04
CA ALA A 137 21.91 -1.38 -14.80
C ALA A 137 23.12 -0.81 -14.06
N GLU A 138 22.97 0.38 -13.46
CA GLU A 138 24.01 1.04 -12.67
C GLU A 138 24.30 0.29 -11.37
N ALA A 139 23.26 -0.21 -10.70
CA ALA A 139 23.41 -1.02 -9.48
C ALA A 139 24.11 -2.36 -9.78
N ASP A 140 23.78 -3.02 -10.89
CA ASP A 140 24.43 -4.25 -11.34
C ASP A 140 25.90 -4.02 -11.69
N GLN A 141 26.24 -2.88 -12.31
CA GLN A 141 27.62 -2.50 -12.57
C GLN A 141 28.39 -2.30 -11.26
N ALA A 142 27.82 -1.55 -10.32
CA ALA A 142 28.42 -1.35 -8.99
C ALA A 142 28.63 -2.68 -8.26
N VAL A 143 27.68 -3.62 -8.34
CA VAL A 143 27.83 -4.98 -7.79
C VAL A 143 28.97 -5.73 -8.46
N ALA A 144 29.10 -5.67 -9.79
CA ALA A 144 30.14 -6.37 -10.52
C ALA A 144 31.55 -5.87 -10.18
N ASP A 145 31.72 -4.54 -10.11
CA ASP A 145 33.01 -3.92 -9.81
C ASP A 145 33.41 -4.11 -8.34
N THR A 146 32.49 -3.90 -7.40
CA THR A 146 32.75 -4.13 -5.96
C THR A 146 33.06 -5.60 -5.67
N ARG A 147 32.34 -6.53 -6.31
CA ARG A 147 32.56 -7.97 -6.13
C ARG A 147 33.94 -8.40 -6.59
N ARG A 148 34.42 -7.85 -7.70
CA ARG A 148 35.76 -8.15 -8.23
C ARG A 148 36.83 -7.87 -7.16
N LEU A 149 36.69 -6.75 -6.45
CA LEU A 149 37.61 -6.36 -5.39
C LEU A 149 37.43 -7.17 -4.11
N ALA A 150 36.18 -7.44 -3.71
CA ALA A 150 35.88 -8.24 -2.53
C ALA A 150 36.41 -9.69 -2.63
N ASP A 151 36.31 -10.29 -3.83
CA ASP A 151 36.63 -11.70 -4.06
C ASP A 151 38.06 -11.94 -4.60
N ASP A 152 38.86 -10.90 -4.87
CA ASP A 152 40.23 -11.05 -5.40
C ASP A 152 41.22 -11.48 -4.30
N PRO A 153 41.70 -12.74 -4.28
CA PRO A 153 42.57 -13.24 -3.21
C PRO A 153 43.96 -12.56 -3.18
N SER A 154 44.34 -11.85 -4.25
CA SER A 154 45.62 -11.14 -4.33
C SER A 154 45.63 -9.81 -3.57
N LEU A 155 44.46 -9.26 -3.25
CA LEU A 155 44.32 -8.00 -2.51
C LEU A 155 44.48 -8.21 -0.99
N PRO A 156 44.89 -7.18 -0.22
CA PRO A 156 44.94 -7.26 1.23
C PRO A 156 43.58 -7.61 1.87
N ALA A 157 43.60 -8.40 2.95
CA ALA A 157 42.39 -8.90 3.58
C ALA A 157 41.49 -7.79 4.18
N ASP A 158 42.09 -6.68 4.61
CA ASP A 158 41.39 -5.49 5.10
C ASP A 158 40.64 -4.77 3.97
N LEU A 159 41.27 -4.62 2.79
CA LEU A 159 40.61 -4.06 1.61
C LEU A 159 39.44 -4.95 1.18
N ARG A 160 39.68 -6.26 0.98
CA ARG A 160 38.61 -7.19 0.60
C ARG A 160 37.43 -7.18 1.58
N ARG A 161 37.71 -7.04 2.87
CA ARG A 161 36.67 -6.96 3.90
C ARG A 161 35.84 -5.68 3.77
N ARG A 162 36.48 -4.52 3.57
CA ARG A 162 35.78 -3.27 3.30
C ARG A 162 34.89 -3.40 2.06
N GLU A 163 35.43 -3.93 0.97
CA GLU A 163 34.67 -4.13 -0.27
C GLU A 163 33.54 -5.16 -0.09
N THR A 164 33.70 -6.15 0.80
CA THR A 164 32.59 -7.06 1.14
C THR A 164 31.45 -6.31 1.83
N PHE A 165 31.74 -5.31 2.69
CA PHE A 165 30.71 -4.48 3.31
C PHE A 165 30.02 -3.57 2.29
N ASP A 166 30.79 -2.95 1.39
CA ASP A 166 30.24 -2.10 0.33
C ASP A 166 29.43 -2.93 -0.68
N LEU A 167 29.82 -4.18 -0.94
CA LEU A 167 29.08 -5.12 -1.77
C LEU A 167 27.69 -5.43 -1.19
N LEU A 168 27.53 -5.47 0.15
CA LEU A 168 26.20 -5.67 0.76
C LEU A 168 25.24 -4.53 0.39
N VAL A 169 25.74 -3.29 0.38
CA VAL A 169 24.97 -2.11 -0.02
C VAL A 169 24.64 -2.16 -1.51
N ALA A 170 25.63 -2.51 -2.35
CA ALA A 170 25.43 -2.64 -3.79
C ALA A 170 24.37 -3.72 -4.12
N LEU A 171 24.39 -4.84 -3.40
CA LEU A 171 23.45 -5.94 -3.60
C LEU A 171 22.02 -5.58 -3.21
N ASP A 172 21.85 -4.82 -2.12
CA ASP A 172 20.54 -4.32 -1.69
C ASP A 172 19.94 -3.38 -2.77
N GLN A 173 20.71 -2.38 -3.22
CA GLN A 173 20.29 -1.46 -4.29
C GLN A 173 20.00 -2.16 -5.62
N ALA A 174 20.72 -3.25 -5.92
CA ALA A 174 20.51 -4.05 -7.14
C ALA A 174 19.29 -5.00 -7.06
N GLY A 175 18.55 -5.02 -5.94
CA GLY A 175 17.43 -5.92 -5.70
C GLY A 175 17.86 -7.38 -5.56
N ARG A 176 19.02 -7.64 -4.93
CA ARG A 176 19.61 -8.99 -4.78
C ARG A 176 19.69 -9.43 -3.32
N PRO A 177 18.55 -9.50 -2.61
CA PRO A 177 18.53 -9.70 -1.15
C PRO A 177 19.11 -11.05 -0.72
N ASP A 178 18.91 -12.11 -1.50
CA ASP A 178 19.42 -13.45 -1.15
C ASP A 178 20.95 -13.48 -1.08
N GLU A 179 21.62 -12.81 -2.02
CA GLU A 179 23.08 -12.76 -2.03
C GLU A 179 23.60 -11.87 -0.90
N ALA A 180 22.93 -10.76 -0.60
CA ALA A 180 23.29 -9.90 0.53
C ALA A 180 23.22 -10.68 1.86
N ILE A 181 22.12 -11.40 2.10
CA ILE A 181 21.93 -12.25 3.27
C ILE A 181 23.00 -13.34 3.34
N GLN A 182 23.27 -14.04 2.23
CA GLN A 182 24.28 -15.10 2.18
C GLN A 182 25.68 -14.60 2.54
N ARG A 183 26.06 -13.42 2.02
CA ARG A 183 27.35 -12.78 2.30
C ARG A 183 27.45 -12.34 3.77
N TYR A 184 26.37 -11.77 4.31
CA TYR A 184 26.29 -11.42 5.73
C TYR A 184 26.42 -12.63 6.65
N ASP A 185 25.72 -13.73 6.36
CA ASP A 185 25.79 -14.96 7.15
C ASP A 185 27.22 -15.55 7.15
N ALA A 186 27.95 -15.43 6.04
CA ALA A 186 29.35 -15.81 5.96
C ALA A 186 30.25 -14.92 6.85
N LEU A 187 30.07 -13.60 6.83
CA LEU A 187 30.78 -12.67 7.71
C LEU A 187 30.54 -13.01 9.19
N LYS A 188 29.29 -13.27 9.55
CA LYS A 188 28.90 -13.61 10.92
C LYS A 188 29.51 -14.94 11.38
N LYS A 189 29.56 -15.94 10.49
CA LYS A 189 30.22 -17.23 10.74
C LYS A 189 31.72 -17.08 10.99
N ASP A 190 32.36 -16.14 10.30
CA ASP A 190 33.78 -15.82 10.46
C ASP A 190 34.06 -14.89 11.66
N GLY A 191 33.03 -14.57 12.46
CA GLY A 191 33.14 -13.70 13.63
C GLY A 191 33.41 -12.23 13.29
N VAL A 192 33.07 -11.81 12.06
CA VAL A 192 33.19 -10.42 11.61
C VAL A 192 31.90 -9.67 11.95
N ASP A 193 32.05 -8.57 12.68
CA ASP A 193 30.96 -7.64 13.00
C ASP A 193 30.93 -6.51 11.95
N PRO A 194 29.89 -6.43 11.09
CA PRO A 194 29.83 -5.42 10.04
C PRO A 194 29.56 -4.00 10.59
N PRO A 195 29.99 -2.95 9.87
CA PRO A 195 29.68 -1.58 10.24
C PRO A 195 28.19 -1.27 10.03
N ALA A 196 27.68 -0.26 10.74
CA ALA A 196 26.26 0.10 10.76
C ALA A 196 25.62 0.29 9.37
N TYR A 197 26.34 0.89 8.42
CA TYR A 197 25.79 1.12 7.07
C TYR A 197 25.55 -0.20 6.30
N ALA A 198 26.43 -1.20 6.47
CA ALA A 198 26.28 -2.49 5.83
C ALA A 198 25.19 -3.34 6.49
N GLU A 199 25.02 -3.20 7.81
CA GLU A 199 23.93 -3.84 8.54
C GLU A 199 22.55 -3.33 8.13
N ARG A 200 22.42 -2.03 7.84
CA ARG A 200 21.16 -1.44 7.33
C ARG A 200 20.74 -2.10 6.01
N ALA A 201 21.65 -2.21 5.05
CA ALA A 201 21.39 -2.87 3.77
C ALA A 201 20.96 -4.34 3.92
N VAL A 202 21.57 -5.06 4.87
CA VAL A 202 21.15 -6.44 5.16
C VAL A 202 19.79 -6.48 5.87
N ALA A 203 19.49 -5.51 6.73
CA ALA A 203 18.20 -5.41 7.40
C ALA A 203 17.06 -5.16 6.39
N ASP A 204 17.31 -4.40 5.33
CA ASP A 204 16.40 -4.23 4.19
C ASP A 204 16.20 -5.53 3.43
N ALA A 205 17.29 -6.21 3.06
CA ALA A 205 17.22 -7.52 2.42
C ALA A 205 16.43 -8.56 3.24
N LEU A 206 16.57 -8.53 4.58
CA LEU A 206 15.81 -9.39 5.49
C LEU A 206 14.31 -9.06 5.48
N LEU A 207 13.90 -7.79 5.35
CA LEU A 207 12.48 -7.43 5.19
C LEU A 207 11.93 -7.92 3.87
N VAL A 208 12.67 -7.73 2.77
CA VAL A 208 12.28 -8.26 1.45
C VAL A 208 12.06 -9.78 1.53
N ARG A 209 12.92 -10.50 2.26
CA ARG A 209 12.80 -11.95 2.50
C ARG A 209 11.93 -12.34 3.68
N ARG A 210 11.09 -11.42 4.16
CA ARG A 210 10.06 -11.69 5.15
C ARG A 210 10.58 -12.22 6.48
N ARG A 211 11.72 -11.70 6.92
CA ARG A 211 12.36 -12.00 8.21
C ARG A 211 12.35 -10.75 9.11
N PRO A 212 11.16 -10.20 9.45
CA PRO A 212 11.06 -8.87 10.05
C PRO A 212 11.62 -8.80 11.48
N ALA A 213 11.54 -9.89 12.26
CA ALA A 213 12.14 -9.94 13.60
C ALA A 213 13.67 -9.84 13.56
N GLU A 214 14.31 -10.49 12.58
CA GLU A 214 15.77 -10.42 12.41
C GLU A 214 16.21 -9.07 11.84
N SER A 215 15.43 -8.51 10.91
CA SER A 215 15.62 -7.14 10.42
C SER A 215 15.55 -6.12 11.56
N ALA A 216 14.53 -6.20 12.42
CA ALA A 216 14.36 -5.27 13.54
C ALA A 216 15.59 -5.30 14.47
N ALA A 217 16.08 -6.49 14.82
CA ALA A 217 17.27 -6.63 15.66
C ALA A 217 18.53 -6.04 15.00
N LEU A 218 18.69 -6.20 13.68
CA LEU A 218 19.82 -5.67 12.95
C LEU A 218 19.75 -4.15 12.80
N TYR A 219 18.55 -3.60 12.58
CA TYR A 219 18.32 -2.16 12.61
C TYR A 219 18.62 -1.55 13.98
N GLU A 220 18.14 -2.16 15.07
CA GLU A 220 18.46 -1.75 16.45
C GLU A 220 19.98 -1.72 16.69
N ASP A 221 20.72 -2.74 16.21
CA ASP A 221 22.18 -2.80 16.33
C ASP A 221 22.87 -1.69 15.53
N SER A 222 22.48 -1.49 14.27
CA SER A 222 23.04 -0.47 13.40
C SER A 222 22.84 0.95 13.96
N ILE A 223 21.68 1.23 14.57
CA ILE A 223 21.34 2.53 15.18
C ILE A 223 22.11 2.71 16.49
N ARG A 224 22.35 1.64 17.25
CA ARG A 224 23.19 1.69 18.45
C ARG A 224 24.67 1.96 18.11
N LYS A 225 25.18 1.39 17.02
CA LYS A 225 26.54 1.62 16.53
C LYS A 225 26.72 3.03 15.96
N ASP A 226 25.70 3.54 15.29
CA ASP A 226 25.68 4.89 14.71
C ASP A 226 24.31 5.55 14.96
N PRO A 227 24.17 6.35 16.05
CA PRO A 227 22.89 6.94 16.45
C PRO A 227 22.47 8.18 15.64
N GLY A 228 23.34 8.67 14.74
CA GLY A 228 23.17 9.90 13.98
C GLY A 228 23.75 11.15 14.67
N PRO A 229 23.53 12.36 14.11
CA PRO A 229 22.65 12.67 12.98
C PRO A 229 23.19 12.15 11.63
N TYR A 230 22.28 11.77 10.73
CA TYR A 230 22.61 11.30 9.38
C TYR A 230 22.51 12.44 8.36
N ALA A 231 23.22 12.36 7.23
CA ALA A 231 23.19 13.41 6.21
C ALA A 231 21.81 13.45 5.53
N SER A 232 21.33 14.61 5.05
CA SER A 232 19.99 14.70 4.44
C SER A 232 19.77 13.80 3.20
N THR A 233 20.84 13.28 2.63
CA THR A 233 20.85 12.33 1.51
C THR A 233 20.79 10.86 1.95
N ASP A 234 20.99 10.57 3.23
CA ASP A 234 20.98 9.22 3.77
C ASP A 234 19.56 8.83 4.21
N VAL A 235 19.17 7.58 3.96
CA VAL A 235 17.91 7.03 4.47
C VAL A 235 17.94 7.02 6.00
N GLU A 236 16.85 7.43 6.64
CA GLU A 236 16.70 7.34 8.09
C GLU A 236 16.42 5.88 8.52
N PRO A 237 17.37 5.19 9.19
CA PRO A 237 17.22 3.77 9.53
C PRO A 237 16.04 3.49 10.49
N ARG A 238 15.59 4.50 11.23
CA ARG A 238 14.40 4.37 12.10
C ARG A 238 13.11 4.16 11.29
N ILE A 239 13.06 4.56 10.02
CA ILE A 239 11.94 4.26 9.13
C ILE A 239 11.91 2.77 8.80
N GLY A 240 13.05 2.19 8.39
CA GLY A 240 13.18 0.74 8.17
C GLY A 240 12.89 -0.08 9.43
N LEU A 241 13.36 0.39 10.60
CA LEU A 241 13.03 -0.23 11.89
C LEU A 241 11.52 -0.19 12.19
N MET A 242 10.83 0.91 11.87
CA MET A 242 9.38 0.99 12.03
C MET A 242 8.67 -0.07 11.17
N TYR A 243 9.05 -0.24 9.91
CA TYR A 243 8.50 -1.30 9.05
C TYR A 243 8.79 -2.69 9.62
N ALA A 244 10.01 -2.94 10.10
CA ALA A 244 10.36 -4.22 10.72
C ALA A 244 9.55 -4.52 11.98
N TYR A 245 9.27 -3.51 12.81
CA TYR A 245 8.35 -3.66 13.95
C TYR A 245 6.91 -3.90 13.51
N ALA A 246 6.42 -3.18 12.49
CA ALA A 246 5.07 -3.36 11.98
C ALA A 246 4.86 -4.78 11.41
N GLU A 247 5.78 -5.25 10.56
CA GLU A 247 5.72 -6.57 9.93
C GLU A 247 5.97 -7.73 10.92
N SER A 248 6.63 -7.48 12.05
CA SER A 248 6.78 -8.45 13.15
C SER A 248 5.63 -8.38 14.18
N GLY A 249 4.61 -7.56 13.96
CA GLY A 249 3.45 -7.41 14.86
C GLY A 249 3.73 -6.58 16.12
N GLN A 250 4.90 -5.94 16.23
CA GLN A 250 5.27 -5.07 17.34
C GLN A 250 4.76 -3.64 17.13
N ILE A 251 3.43 -3.51 16.96
CA ILE A 251 2.78 -2.26 16.52
C ILE A 251 3.08 -1.08 17.45
N ASP A 252 3.07 -1.27 18.77
CA ASP A 252 3.38 -0.20 19.74
C ASP A 252 4.79 0.36 19.56
N LYS A 253 5.77 -0.50 19.26
CA LYS A 253 7.15 -0.07 18.99
C LYS A 253 7.25 0.66 17.65
N ALA A 254 6.51 0.21 16.63
CA ALA A 254 6.44 0.87 15.33
C ALA A 254 5.94 2.31 15.49
N PHE A 255 4.82 2.51 16.22
CA PHE A 255 4.27 3.85 16.52
C PHE A 255 5.26 4.70 17.30
N THR A 256 5.81 4.17 18.40
CA THR A 256 6.78 4.90 19.23
C THR A 256 7.96 5.38 18.39
N THR A 257 8.53 4.50 17.56
CA THR A 257 9.70 4.80 16.74
C THR A 257 9.44 5.93 15.74
N ILE A 258 8.31 5.88 15.01
CA ILE A 258 8.03 6.86 13.96
C ILE A 258 7.49 8.18 14.49
N ASP A 259 6.67 8.14 15.54
CA ASP A 259 6.12 9.36 16.13
C ASP A 259 7.20 10.15 16.89
N GLU A 260 8.15 9.46 17.56
CA GLU A 260 9.32 10.12 18.16
C GLU A 260 10.23 10.75 17.11
N LEU A 261 10.47 10.05 15.99
CA LEU A 261 11.24 10.58 14.87
C LEU A 261 10.56 11.82 14.27
N ALA A 262 9.26 11.72 13.96
CA ALA A 262 8.46 12.81 13.41
C ALA A 262 8.41 14.02 14.34
N ALA A 263 8.35 13.82 15.66
CA ALA A 263 8.36 14.91 16.64
C ALA A 263 9.74 15.57 16.77
N LYS A 264 10.83 14.81 16.59
CA LYS A 264 12.21 15.30 16.68
C LYS A 264 12.60 16.15 15.46
N GLU A 265 12.20 15.73 14.27
CA GLU A 265 12.54 16.40 13.03
C GLU A 265 11.90 17.80 12.93
N GLN A 266 12.71 18.81 12.65
CA GLN A 266 12.24 20.18 12.49
C GLN A 266 11.82 20.42 11.04
N PRO A 267 10.74 21.18 10.75
CA PRO A 267 10.34 21.45 9.36
C PRO A 267 11.38 22.25 8.55
N TRP A 268 12.24 23.00 9.24
CA TRP A 268 13.26 23.86 8.64
C TRP A 268 14.63 23.59 9.27
N VAL A 269 15.65 23.43 8.42
CA VAL A 269 17.05 23.28 8.84
C VAL A 269 17.89 24.46 8.39
N ARG A 270 18.87 24.85 9.21
CA ARG A 270 19.83 25.89 8.85
C ARG A 270 21.13 25.27 8.35
N VAL A 271 21.48 25.57 7.10
CA VAL A 271 22.74 25.13 6.49
C VAL A 271 23.75 26.27 6.55
N PRO A 272 24.98 26.05 7.05
CA PRO A 272 26.04 27.05 7.03
C PRO A 272 26.26 27.61 5.62
N GLY A 273 26.34 28.94 5.50
CA GLY A 273 26.49 29.62 4.21
C GLY A 273 25.18 29.93 3.49
N ILE A 274 24.05 29.33 3.87
CA ILE A 274 22.72 29.68 3.33
C ILE A 274 22.02 30.66 4.28
N ARG A 275 21.58 31.81 3.73
CA ARG A 275 21.00 32.90 4.52
C ARG A 275 19.62 32.55 5.11
N LEU A 276 18.82 31.80 4.37
CA LEU A 276 17.48 31.39 4.77
C LEU A 276 17.48 29.92 5.19
N PRO A 277 16.68 29.51 6.19
CA PRO A 277 16.43 28.10 6.45
C PRO A 277 15.89 27.42 5.18
N ILE A 278 16.31 26.18 4.96
CA ILE A 278 15.79 25.33 3.89
C ILE A 278 14.82 24.31 4.48
N GLN A 279 13.91 23.80 3.66
CA GLN A 279 12.99 22.74 4.05
C GLN A 279 13.77 21.48 4.44
N ASN A 280 13.26 20.77 5.44
CA ASN A 280 13.85 19.52 5.90
C ASN A 280 13.11 18.32 5.26
N PRO A 281 13.70 17.62 4.28
CA PRO A 281 13.06 16.44 3.69
C PRO A 281 12.81 15.33 4.73
N ARG A 282 13.67 15.20 5.75
CA ARG A 282 13.48 14.20 6.83
C ARG A 282 12.18 14.37 7.60
N LYS A 283 11.71 15.62 7.75
CA LYS A 283 10.43 15.89 8.41
C LYS A 283 9.27 15.39 7.55
N VAL A 284 9.34 15.61 6.24
CA VAL A 284 8.35 15.09 5.29
C VAL A 284 8.34 13.57 5.32
N ASP A 285 9.51 12.92 5.24
CA ASP A 285 9.63 11.45 5.26
C ASP A 285 9.07 10.85 6.56
N ALA A 286 9.40 11.43 7.71
CA ALA A 286 8.94 10.94 9.00
C ALA A 286 7.41 11.11 9.16
N ASP A 287 6.86 12.27 8.79
CA ASP A 287 5.42 12.52 8.86
C ASP A 287 4.64 11.62 7.90
N LEU A 288 5.15 11.44 6.67
CA LEU A 288 4.50 10.59 5.68
C LEU A 288 4.48 9.13 6.15
N ASN A 289 5.61 8.61 6.63
CA ASN A 289 5.69 7.23 7.13
C ASN A 289 4.88 7.03 8.42
N ALA A 290 4.72 8.06 9.26
CA ALA A 290 3.80 8.03 10.40
C ALA A 290 2.33 7.85 9.96
N ALA A 291 1.93 8.50 8.86
CA ALA A 291 0.60 8.35 8.29
C ALA A 291 0.43 6.98 7.58
N VAL A 292 1.45 6.51 6.86
CA VAL A 292 1.45 5.18 6.24
C VAL A 292 1.28 4.08 7.28
N LEU A 293 1.98 4.15 8.42
CA LEU A 293 1.81 3.19 9.51
C LEU A 293 0.36 3.15 9.98
N ARG A 294 -0.26 4.31 10.26
CA ARG A 294 -1.68 4.41 10.66
C ARG A 294 -2.61 3.75 9.65
N ARG A 295 -2.43 4.01 8.36
CA ARG A 295 -3.21 3.36 7.29
C ARG A 295 -3.04 1.84 7.32
N SER A 296 -1.80 1.36 7.45
CA SER A 296 -1.48 -0.08 7.41
C SER A 296 -2.10 -0.88 8.55
N VAL A 297 -2.38 -0.25 9.70
CA VAL A 297 -3.01 -0.89 10.87
C VAL A 297 -4.50 -0.58 11.00
N GLY A 298 -5.19 -0.27 9.89
CA GLY A 298 -6.64 -0.07 9.88
C GLY A 298 -7.09 1.27 10.47
N MET A 299 -6.25 2.31 10.45
CA MET A 299 -6.60 3.68 10.87
C MET A 299 -6.58 4.68 9.68
N PRO A 300 -7.44 4.51 8.67
CA PRO A 300 -7.39 5.31 7.45
C PRO A 300 -7.80 6.78 7.62
N GLN A 301 -8.77 7.11 8.49
CA GLN A 301 -9.14 8.52 8.74
C GLN A 301 -7.94 9.36 9.25
N PRO A 302 -7.25 8.99 10.35
CA PRO A 302 -6.08 9.75 10.82
C PRO A 302 -4.99 9.88 9.76
N ALA A 303 -4.73 8.81 9.00
CA ALA A 303 -3.75 8.84 7.91
C ALA A 303 -4.15 9.84 6.82
N TYR A 304 -5.41 9.79 6.37
CA TYR A 304 -5.95 10.72 5.38
C TYR A 304 -5.87 12.17 5.84
N GLU A 305 -6.26 12.48 7.08
CA GLU A 305 -6.24 13.85 7.60
C GLU A 305 -4.84 14.45 7.57
N GLN A 306 -3.83 13.66 7.95
CA GLN A 306 -2.43 14.04 7.92
C GLN A 306 -1.92 14.24 6.49
N ILE A 307 -2.10 13.24 5.61
CA ILE A 307 -1.57 13.29 4.24
C ILE A 307 -2.28 14.36 3.39
N ASN A 308 -3.59 14.54 3.56
CA ASN A 308 -4.35 15.58 2.87
C ASN A 308 -3.90 16.99 3.30
N ALA A 309 -3.46 17.17 4.56
CA ALA A 309 -2.84 18.44 4.96
C ALA A 309 -1.49 18.67 4.26
N MET A 310 -0.64 17.64 4.19
CA MET A 310 0.64 17.70 3.48
C MET A 310 0.45 17.99 1.98
N SER A 311 -0.55 17.35 1.33
CA SER A 311 -0.88 17.57 -0.08
C SER A 311 -1.30 19.01 -0.38
N ARG A 312 -1.96 19.70 0.56
CA ARG A 312 -2.29 21.13 0.39
C ARG A 312 -1.06 22.03 0.47
N GLU A 313 -0.03 21.65 1.21
CA GLU A 313 1.22 22.40 1.34
C GLU A 313 2.18 22.12 0.17
N ALA A 314 2.20 20.86 -0.30
CA ALA A 314 3.06 20.39 -1.38
C ALA A 314 2.25 19.62 -2.46
N PRO A 315 1.38 20.30 -3.23
CA PRO A 315 0.47 19.64 -4.17
C PRO A 315 1.16 18.98 -5.37
N THR A 316 2.44 19.28 -5.61
CA THR A 316 3.25 18.74 -6.70
C THR A 316 4.28 17.71 -6.23
N ASP A 317 4.17 17.23 -4.99
CA ASP A 317 5.01 16.15 -4.49
C ASP A 317 4.38 14.79 -4.83
N ALA A 318 5.01 14.03 -5.74
CA ALA A 318 4.46 12.78 -6.24
C ALA A 318 4.20 11.74 -5.13
N GLN A 319 5.09 11.65 -4.14
CA GLN A 319 4.98 10.65 -3.06
C GLN A 319 3.81 10.97 -2.13
N ILE A 320 3.59 12.25 -1.80
CA ILE A 320 2.43 12.69 -1.02
C ILE A 320 1.13 12.42 -1.77
N ARG A 321 1.08 12.67 -3.10
CA ARG A 321 -0.10 12.37 -3.92
C ARG A 321 -0.40 10.88 -3.97
N ARG A 322 0.63 10.04 -4.15
CA ARG A 322 0.48 8.58 -4.10
C ARG A 322 -0.07 8.09 -2.77
N GLU A 323 0.49 8.54 -1.65
CA GLU A 323 -0.01 8.11 -0.33
C GLU A 323 -1.39 8.68 0.00
N LEU A 324 -1.76 9.82 -0.60
CA LEU A 324 -3.13 10.33 -0.52
C LEU A 324 -4.09 9.37 -1.23
N GLY A 325 -3.77 8.94 -2.46
CA GLY A 325 -4.54 7.93 -3.18
C GLY A 325 -4.68 6.63 -2.38
N ASN A 326 -3.60 6.14 -1.78
CA ASN A 326 -3.66 4.96 -0.90
C ASN A 326 -4.58 5.16 0.32
N ALA A 327 -4.55 6.34 0.93
CA ALA A 327 -5.46 6.66 2.04
C ALA A 327 -6.91 6.72 1.57
N GLU A 328 -7.17 7.28 0.40
CA GLU A 328 -8.52 7.38 -0.20
C GLU A 328 -9.08 6.00 -0.59
N MET A 329 -8.27 5.11 -1.14
CA MET A 329 -8.62 3.69 -1.35
C MET A 329 -9.08 3.04 -0.05
N ALA A 330 -8.29 3.20 1.03
CA ALA A 330 -8.60 2.61 2.34
C ALA A 330 -9.90 3.18 2.96
N ARG A 331 -10.32 4.38 2.56
CA ARG A 331 -11.61 4.98 2.96
C ARG A 331 -12.80 4.52 2.09
N GLY A 332 -12.51 3.89 0.95
CA GLY A 332 -13.50 3.42 -0.02
C GLY A 332 -13.82 4.44 -1.11
N TRP A 333 -12.83 5.24 -1.52
CA TRP A 333 -12.98 6.25 -2.59
C TRP A 333 -12.07 5.95 -3.79
N PRO A 334 -12.33 4.87 -4.54
CA PRO A 334 -11.42 4.41 -5.58
C PRO A 334 -11.30 5.36 -6.78
N ARG A 335 -12.36 6.10 -7.15
CA ARG A 335 -12.25 7.07 -8.26
C ARG A 335 -11.38 8.25 -7.87
N ARG A 336 -11.58 8.75 -6.65
CA ARG A 336 -10.76 9.84 -6.12
C ARG A 336 -9.30 9.43 -5.98
N ALA A 337 -9.06 8.21 -5.50
CA ALA A 337 -7.72 7.67 -5.41
C ALA A 337 -7.05 7.54 -6.79
N LEU A 338 -7.77 7.08 -7.81
CA LEU A 338 -7.27 6.98 -9.18
C LEU A 338 -6.80 8.34 -9.71
N ASP A 339 -7.54 9.42 -9.46
CA ASP A 339 -7.12 10.79 -9.82
C ASP A 339 -5.77 11.16 -9.17
N ASP A 340 -5.59 10.86 -7.88
CA ASP A 340 -4.35 11.15 -7.15
C ASP A 340 -3.18 10.25 -7.58
N PHE A 341 -3.44 8.99 -7.93
CA PHE A 341 -2.43 8.09 -8.49
C PHE A 341 -1.96 8.56 -9.88
N HIS A 342 -2.89 8.96 -10.76
CA HIS A 342 -2.52 9.54 -12.06
C HIS A 342 -1.70 10.82 -11.92
N ILE A 343 -2.00 11.66 -10.93
CA ILE A 343 -1.19 12.85 -10.67
C ILE A 343 0.20 12.45 -10.18
N ALA A 344 0.30 11.48 -9.27
CA ALA A 344 1.58 10.97 -8.78
C ALA A 344 2.43 10.37 -9.92
N SER A 345 1.85 9.49 -10.74
CA SER A 345 2.54 8.84 -11.87
C SER A 345 2.89 9.83 -12.99
N THR A 346 2.11 10.90 -13.18
CA THR A 346 2.46 11.99 -14.10
C THR A 346 3.61 12.85 -13.58
N LEU A 347 3.63 13.14 -12.27
CA LEU A 347 4.70 13.93 -11.63
C LEU A 347 6.01 13.14 -11.54
N ASN A 348 5.92 11.83 -11.29
CA ASN A 348 7.04 10.91 -11.27
C ASN A 348 6.66 9.61 -12.00
N GLU A 349 6.99 9.56 -13.29
CA GLU A 349 6.73 8.37 -14.13
C GLU A 349 7.43 7.10 -13.60
N ARG A 350 8.44 7.22 -12.73
CA ARG A 350 9.16 6.08 -12.14
C ARG A 350 8.52 5.55 -10.86
N ASP A 351 7.49 6.21 -10.32
CA ASP A 351 6.87 5.76 -9.08
C ASP A 351 6.07 4.47 -9.32
N ILE A 352 6.75 3.33 -9.14
CA ILE A 352 6.15 2.00 -9.28
C ILE A 352 4.97 1.86 -8.32
N ASP A 353 5.08 2.36 -7.09
CA ASP A 353 4.00 2.25 -6.11
C ASP A 353 2.76 3.05 -6.55
N ALA A 354 2.91 4.13 -7.34
CA ALA A 354 1.79 4.87 -7.92
C ALA A 354 1.08 4.04 -9.00
N LEU A 355 1.86 3.40 -9.89
CA LEU A 355 1.32 2.49 -10.92
C LEU A 355 0.59 1.29 -10.30
N LEU A 356 1.13 0.73 -9.21
CA LEU A 356 0.46 -0.33 -8.45
C LEU A 356 -0.84 0.16 -7.81
N GLY A 357 -0.87 1.41 -7.34
CA GLY A 357 -2.08 2.08 -6.86
C GLY A 357 -3.15 2.27 -7.95
N GLU A 358 -2.76 2.68 -9.15
CA GLU A 358 -3.65 2.75 -10.33
C GLU A 358 -4.25 1.36 -10.62
N ALA A 359 -3.42 0.32 -10.69
CA ALA A 359 -3.88 -1.05 -10.89
C ALA A 359 -4.91 -1.49 -9.84
N GLU A 360 -4.68 -1.17 -8.57
CA GLU A 360 -5.62 -1.48 -7.48
C GLU A 360 -6.94 -0.70 -7.62
N ALA A 361 -6.88 0.57 -8.01
CA ALA A 361 -8.06 1.40 -8.22
C ALA A 361 -8.89 0.93 -9.42
N TYR A 362 -8.25 0.57 -10.52
CA TYR A 362 -8.91 -0.03 -11.70
C TYR A 362 -9.60 -1.35 -11.35
N ARG A 363 -8.94 -2.24 -10.62
CA ARG A 363 -9.54 -3.49 -10.11
C ARG A 363 -10.75 -3.22 -9.22
N ALA A 364 -10.65 -2.27 -8.28
CA ALA A 364 -11.76 -1.87 -7.41
C ALA A 364 -12.94 -1.24 -8.16
N LEU A 365 -12.69 -0.70 -9.35
CA LEU A 365 -13.69 -0.14 -10.26
C LEU A 365 -14.14 -1.13 -11.33
N TYR A 366 -13.71 -2.40 -11.32
CA TYR A 366 -14.02 -3.37 -12.40
C TYR A 366 -13.62 -2.89 -13.80
N ASP A 367 -12.58 -2.06 -13.87
CA ASP A 367 -12.03 -1.49 -15.08
C ASP A 367 -10.81 -2.31 -15.51
N TYR A 368 -11.06 -3.54 -15.91
CA TYR A 368 -10.02 -4.56 -16.03
C TYR A 368 -9.11 -4.38 -17.25
N GLU A 369 -9.57 -3.69 -18.30
CA GLU A 369 -8.77 -3.44 -19.51
C GLU A 369 -7.46 -2.68 -19.17
N ASP A 370 -7.54 -1.66 -18.30
CA ASP A 370 -6.40 -0.82 -17.95
C ASP A 370 -5.40 -1.51 -16.99
N VAL A 371 -5.80 -2.61 -16.33
CA VAL A 371 -4.97 -3.30 -15.31
C VAL A 371 -3.75 -3.97 -15.94
N ASP A 372 -3.94 -4.67 -17.07
CA ASP A 372 -2.82 -5.35 -17.76
C ASP A 372 -1.80 -4.33 -18.29
N ASP A 373 -2.27 -3.20 -18.84
CA ASP A 373 -1.41 -2.14 -19.38
C ASP A 373 -0.55 -1.50 -18.29
N VAL A 374 -1.14 -1.12 -17.15
CA VAL A 374 -0.40 -0.47 -16.07
C VAL A 374 0.59 -1.44 -15.40
N LEU A 375 0.22 -2.71 -15.22
CA LEU A 375 1.11 -3.73 -14.66
C LEU A 375 2.28 -4.05 -15.59
N ALA A 376 2.06 -4.09 -16.91
CA ALA A 376 3.15 -4.27 -17.88
C ALA A 376 4.18 -3.13 -17.83
N ILE A 377 3.72 -1.88 -17.60
CA ILE A 377 4.59 -0.73 -17.39
C ILE A 377 5.36 -0.88 -16.07
N ALA A 378 4.67 -1.24 -14.98
CA ALA A 378 5.29 -1.46 -13.67
C ALA A 378 6.38 -2.54 -13.74
N GLN A 379 6.13 -3.65 -14.44
CA GLN A 379 7.08 -4.75 -14.63
C GLN A 379 8.31 -4.31 -15.42
N THR A 380 8.13 -3.49 -16.46
CA THR A 380 9.25 -2.93 -17.23
C THR A 380 10.13 -2.01 -16.37
N LYS A 381 9.52 -1.26 -15.44
CA LYS A 381 10.22 -0.29 -14.57
C LYS A 381 10.76 -0.91 -13.27
N GLY A 382 10.37 -2.14 -12.95
CA GLY A 382 10.64 -2.78 -11.66
C GLY A 382 10.74 -4.30 -11.72
N ASP A 383 11.50 -4.85 -12.68
CA ASP A 383 11.59 -6.30 -12.97
C ASP A 383 12.17 -7.18 -11.85
N ARG A 384 12.72 -6.58 -10.79
CA ARG A 384 13.20 -7.25 -9.56
C ARG A 384 12.49 -6.77 -8.30
N ASN A 385 11.29 -6.21 -8.44
CA ASN A 385 10.52 -5.70 -7.30
C ASN A 385 9.43 -6.71 -6.89
N ASP A 386 9.61 -7.33 -5.72
CA ASP A 386 8.67 -8.31 -5.16
C ASP A 386 7.23 -7.78 -5.02
N ARG A 387 7.00 -6.45 -4.98
CA ARG A 387 5.66 -5.85 -4.95
C ARG A 387 4.97 -5.96 -6.31
N VAL A 388 5.68 -5.74 -7.40
CA VAL A 388 5.14 -5.86 -8.77
C VAL A 388 4.76 -7.30 -9.04
N ASP A 389 5.68 -8.23 -8.78
CA ASP A 389 5.45 -9.67 -8.81
C ASP A 389 4.20 -10.11 -8.02
N ARG A 390 3.94 -9.48 -6.85
CA ARG A 390 2.74 -9.78 -6.04
C ARG A 390 1.48 -9.22 -6.68
N ALA A 391 1.52 -8.00 -7.22
CA ALA A 391 0.39 -7.40 -7.91
C ALA A 391 0.02 -8.21 -9.17
N GLU A 392 0.99 -8.64 -9.96
CA GLU A 392 0.77 -9.55 -11.10
C GLU A 392 0.15 -10.87 -10.64
N ARG A 393 0.70 -11.53 -9.61
CA ARG A 393 0.11 -12.77 -9.08
C ARG A 393 -1.28 -12.56 -8.51
N ALA A 394 -1.59 -11.40 -7.93
CA ALA A 394 -2.93 -11.06 -7.47
C ALA A 394 -3.89 -10.91 -8.65
N TRP A 395 -3.45 -10.21 -9.70
CA TRP A 395 -4.23 -10.04 -10.91
C TRP A 395 -4.47 -11.36 -11.66
N GLU A 396 -3.46 -12.22 -11.77
CA GLU A 396 -3.62 -13.55 -12.37
C GLU A 396 -4.58 -14.46 -11.58
N ARG A 397 -4.61 -14.34 -10.25
CA ARG A 397 -5.61 -15.04 -9.43
C ARG A 397 -7.00 -14.49 -9.68
N GLU A 398 -7.14 -13.18 -9.69
CA GLU A 398 -8.43 -12.53 -9.95
C GLU A 398 -8.94 -12.91 -11.34
N LYS A 399 -8.14 -12.82 -12.41
CA LYS A 399 -8.48 -13.31 -13.75
C LYS A 399 -8.80 -14.81 -13.80
N GLY A 400 -8.26 -15.60 -12.89
CA GLY A 400 -8.43 -17.04 -12.81
C GLY A 400 -9.82 -17.52 -12.38
N TRP A 401 -9.93 -18.81 -12.08
CA TRP A 401 -11.17 -19.41 -11.58
C TRP A 401 -11.51 -18.89 -10.18
N GLN A 402 -12.77 -18.52 -9.97
CA GLN A 402 -13.29 -18.14 -8.65
C GLN A 402 -14.26 -19.20 -8.14
N PHE A 403 -14.24 -19.44 -6.84
CA PHE A 403 -15.12 -20.40 -6.18
C PHE A 403 -15.56 -19.90 -4.81
N ASP A 404 -16.86 -19.98 -4.58
CA ASP A 404 -17.50 -19.63 -3.32
C ASP A 404 -18.37 -20.79 -2.85
N ILE A 405 -18.25 -21.12 -1.57
CA ILE A 405 -19.21 -21.99 -0.89
C ILE A 405 -19.59 -21.39 0.46
N SER A 406 -20.88 -21.32 0.73
CA SER A 406 -21.44 -20.93 2.01
C SER A 406 -22.44 -21.98 2.46
N THR A 407 -22.44 -22.28 3.76
CA THR A 407 -23.47 -23.11 4.37
C THR A 407 -23.87 -22.52 5.71
N GLU A 408 -25.18 -22.38 5.90
CA GLU A 408 -25.83 -22.01 7.15
C GLU A 408 -26.62 -23.23 7.62
N GLN A 409 -26.46 -23.63 8.88
CA GLN A 409 -27.23 -24.69 9.52
C GLN A 409 -27.85 -24.15 10.80
N GLY A 410 -29.17 -24.18 10.91
CA GLY A 410 -29.90 -23.65 12.04
C GLY A 410 -30.69 -24.71 12.79
N LYS A 411 -30.88 -24.45 14.08
CA LYS A 411 -31.79 -25.20 14.95
C LYS A 411 -32.67 -24.21 15.72
N GLY A 412 -33.97 -24.28 15.47
CA GLY A 412 -35.01 -23.49 16.10
C GLY A 412 -35.51 -24.08 17.42
N SER A 413 -36.48 -23.40 18.03
CA SER A 413 -37.20 -23.84 19.22
C SER A 413 -38.63 -24.29 18.98
N SER A 414 -39.17 -24.00 17.79
CA SER A 414 -40.50 -24.41 17.35
C SER A 414 -40.44 -25.01 15.95
N PRO A 415 -41.19 -26.08 15.72
CA PRO A 415 -41.29 -26.67 14.40
C PRO A 415 -42.03 -25.76 13.41
N ASP A 416 -42.89 -24.83 13.86
CA ASP A 416 -43.80 -24.04 12.99
C ASP A 416 -43.08 -23.21 11.89
N TYR A 417 -41.81 -22.87 12.12
CA TYR A 417 -40.96 -22.14 11.18
C TYR A 417 -39.70 -22.92 10.77
N GLY A 418 -39.61 -24.20 11.15
CA GLY A 418 -38.45 -25.09 10.95
C GLY A 418 -37.70 -25.37 12.25
N ASP A 419 -37.83 -26.58 12.81
CA ASP A 419 -37.04 -26.97 14.01
C ASP A 419 -35.55 -27.12 13.66
N ARG A 420 -35.28 -27.57 12.43
CA ARG A 420 -33.94 -27.59 11.83
C ARG A 420 -34.06 -27.10 10.41
N ASP A 421 -33.17 -26.20 10.04
CA ASP A 421 -33.09 -25.67 8.69
C ASP A 421 -31.63 -25.58 8.25
N GLY A 422 -31.43 -25.49 6.96
CA GLY A 422 -30.11 -25.28 6.41
C GLY A 422 -30.16 -24.79 5.00
N THR A 423 -29.18 -23.96 4.64
CA THR A 423 -28.99 -23.48 3.26
C THR A 423 -27.52 -23.62 2.90
N THR A 424 -27.25 -24.16 1.73
CA THR A 424 -25.92 -24.27 1.15
C THR A 424 -25.95 -23.71 -0.25
N GLN A 425 -25.03 -22.80 -0.55
CA GLN A 425 -24.80 -22.27 -1.89
C GLN A 425 -23.36 -22.53 -2.30
N ALA A 426 -23.17 -22.98 -3.53
CA ALA A 426 -21.87 -23.09 -4.18
C ALA A 426 -21.92 -22.35 -5.53
N THR A 427 -20.86 -21.61 -5.85
CA THR A 427 -20.71 -20.92 -7.13
C THR A 427 -19.29 -21.11 -7.63
N VAL A 428 -19.16 -21.43 -8.92
CA VAL A 428 -17.89 -21.47 -9.64
C VAL A 428 -18.01 -20.46 -10.78
N ALA A 429 -17.06 -19.54 -10.89
CA ALA A 429 -16.94 -18.65 -12.03
C ALA A 429 -15.74 -19.05 -12.90
N SER A 430 -15.93 -19.04 -14.21
CA SER A 430 -14.84 -19.19 -15.18
C SER A 430 -13.77 -18.13 -14.98
N PRO A 431 -12.57 -18.30 -15.57
CA PRO A 431 -11.66 -17.18 -15.78
C PRO A 431 -12.36 -16.03 -16.49
N LEU A 432 -11.81 -14.82 -16.33
CA LEU A 432 -12.27 -13.62 -17.01
C LEU A 432 -12.11 -13.81 -18.53
N ILE A 433 -13.16 -13.51 -19.27
CA ILE A 433 -13.22 -13.62 -20.74
C ILE A 433 -13.30 -12.20 -21.27
N ASP A 434 -12.34 -11.82 -22.11
CA ASP A 434 -12.32 -10.52 -22.79
C ASP A 434 -12.44 -9.36 -21.79
N ASP A 435 -11.76 -9.49 -20.65
CA ASP A 435 -11.73 -8.52 -19.53
C ASP A 435 -13.08 -8.06 -18.98
N HIS A 436 -14.18 -8.69 -19.37
CA HIS A 436 -15.53 -8.22 -19.05
C HIS A 436 -16.49 -9.31 -18.60
N TRP A 437 -16.25 -10.59 -18.92
CA TRP A 437 -17.28 -11.61 -18.77
C TRP A 437 -16.82 -12.83 -18.00
N ARG A 438 -17.75 -13.43 -17.25
CA ARG A 438 -17.59 -14.76 -16.67
C ARG A 438 -18.82 -15.60 -16.89
N VAL A 439 -18.61 -16.88 -17.16
CA VAL A 439 -19.65 -17.90 -17.08
C VAL A 439 -19.68 -18.47 -15.68
N LEU A 440 -20.87 -18.63 -15.12
CA LEU A 440 -21.10 -19.12 -13.76
C LEU A 440 -21.75 -20.50 -13.80
N ALA A 441 -21.35 -21.37 -12.89
CA ALA A 441 -22.08 -22.58 -12.50
C ALA A 441 -22.44 -22.46 -11.03
N LEU A 442 -23.71 -22.68 -10.69
CA LEU A 442 -24.21 -22.45 -9.33
C LEU A 442 -25.11 -23.60 -8.86
N GLY A 443 -24.99 -23.93 -7.58
CA GLY A 443 -25.86 -24.88 -6.89
C GLY A 443 -26.38 -24.27 -5.61
N ARG A 444 -27.68 -24.38 -5.36
CA ARG A 444 -28.35 -23.99 -4.12
C ARG A 444 -29.14 -25.15 -3.56
N TYR A 445 -29.02 -25.37 -2.27
CA TYR A 445 -29.71 -26.40 -1.53
C TYR A 445 -30.22 -25.83 -0.21
N SER A 446 -31.53 -25.81 0.00
CA SER A 446 -32.14 -25.45 1.27
C SER A 446 -33.02 -26.57 1.78
N THR A 447 -33.11 -26.72 3.10
CA THR A 447 -33.91 -27.75 3.78
C THR A 447 -34.56 -27.18 5.04
N ALA A 448 -35.72 -27.68 5.41
CA ALA A 448 -36.35 -27.41 6.70
C ALA A 448 -37.22 -28.58 7.17
N ASP A 449 -37.16 -28.87 8.47
CA ASP A 449 -38.00 -29.85 9.15
C ASP A 449 -39.26 -29.14 9.70
N LEU A 450 -40.41 -29.37 9.07
CA LEU A 450 -41.69 -28.72 9.40
C LEU A 450 -42.68 -29.70 10.05
N PRO A 451 -43.75 -29.24 10.72
CA PRO A 451 -44.79 -30.10 11.27
C PRO A 451 -45.49 -30.94 10.20
N GLU A 452 -45.60 -30.42 8.98
CA GLU A 452 -46.17 -31.12 7.83
C GLU A 452 -45.22 -32.16 7.21
N GLY A 453 -43.94 -32.12 7.58
CA GLY A 453 -42.88 -32.97 7.07
C GLY A 453 -41.76 -32.20 6.38
N ASP A 454 -40.72 -32.91 6.00
CA ASP A 454 -39.50 -32.30 5.47
C ASP A 454 -39.75 -31.59 4.13
N VAL A 455 -39.17 -30.40 3.97
CA VAL A 455 -39.12 -29.66 2.71
C VAL A 455 -37.69 -29.43 2.28
N ARG A 456 -37.45 -29.52 0.97
CA ARG A 456 -36.16 -29.16 0.37
C ARG A 456 -36.35 -28.35 -0.91
N ARG A 457 -35.50 -27.35 -1.11
CA ARG A 457 -35.34 -26.64 -2.37
C ARG A 457 -33.96 -26.97 -2.92
N THR A 458 -33.91 -27.56 -4.11
CA THR A 458 -32.63 -27.85 -4.77
C THR A 458 -32.66 -27.21 -6.14
N ARG A 459 -31.67 -26.37 -6.43
CA ARG A 459 -31.50 -25.76 -7.75
C ARG A 459 -30.05 -25.87 -8.18
N ALA A 460 -29.84 -26.14 -9.46
CA ALA A 460 -28.52 -26.10 -10.06
C ALA A 460 -28.63 -25.49 -11.45
N GLY A 461 -27.74 -24.58 -11.79
CA GLY A 461 -27.89 -23.76 -12.99
C GLY A 461 -26.60 -23.16 -13.48
N VAL A 462 -26.77 -22.30 -14.49
CA VAL A 462 -25.68 -21.56 -15.13
C VAL A 462 -26.07 -20.11 -15.30
N GLY A 463 -25.06 -19.26 -15.37
CA GLY A 463 -25.25 -17.83 -15.57
C GLY A 463 -24.09 -17.19 -16.31
N VAL A 464 -24.25 -15.90 -16.61
CA VAL A 464 -23.19 -15.04 -17.11
C VAL A 464 -23.18 -13.78 -16.24
N ARG A 465 -21.98 -13.31 -15.90
CA ARG A 465 -21.75 -12.04 -15.21
C ARG A 465 -20.86 -11.14 -16.07
N GLY A 466 -21.25 -9.88 -16.19
CA GLY A 466 -20.53 -8.83 -16.89
C GLY A 466 -19.96 -7.79 -15.92
N TYR A 467 -18.81 -7.21 -16.29
CA TYR A 467 -18.07 -6.20 -15.55
C TYR A 467 -17.80 -5.00 -16.47
N LEU A 468 -18.13 -3.81 -15.97
CA LEU A 468 -17.84 -2.52 -16.58
C LEU A 468 -17.43 -1.56 -15.45
N GLN A 469 -16.82 -0.43 -15.79
CA GLN A 469 -16.35 0.52 -14.79
C GLN A 469 -17.45 0.93 -13.77
N GLY A 470 -17.29 0.50 -12.52
CA GLY A 470 -18.19 0.70 -11.38
C GLY A 470 -19.50 -0.07 -11.47
N PHE A 471 -19.66 -1.00 -12.42
CA PHE A 471 -20.91 -1.67 -12.73
C PHE A 471 -20.71 -3.18 -12.93
N THR A 472 -21.55 -3.97 -12.29
CA THR A 472 -21.66 -5.40 -12.59
C THR A 472 -23.10 -5.76 -12.87
N ALA A 473 -23.32 -6.75 -13.73
CA ALA A 473 -24.63 -7.32 -13.96
C ALA A 473 -24.54 -8.82 -14.19
N TYR A 474 -25.60 -9.54 -13.87
CA TYR A 474 -25.66 -10.97 -14.13
C TYR A 474 -27.04 -11.39 -14.64
N VAL A 475 -27.05 -12.49 -15.39
CA VAL A 475 -28.26 -13.22 -15.77
C VAL A 475 -28.00 -14.70 -15.58
N GLN A 476 -28.93 -15.41 -14.98
CA GLN A 476 -28.79 -16.84 -14.72
C GLN A 476 -30.12 -17.60 -14.71
N ALA A 477 -30.02 -18.89 -14.99
CA ALA A 477 -31.15 -19.81 -14.99
C ALA A 477 -30.84 -21.01 -14.10
N LEU A 478 -31.67 -21.23 -13.08
CA LEU A 478 -31.53 -22.32 -12.13
C LEU A 478 -32.80 -23.19 -12.11
N PRO A 479 -32.85 -24.23 -12.96
CA PRO A 479 -33.87 -25.28 -12.88
C PRO A 479 -33.95 -25.88 -11.47
N SER A 480 -35.17 -26.15 -11.03
CA SER A 480 -35.39 -26.93 -9.80
C SER A 480 -35.09 -28.41 -10.05
N ALA A 481 -34.48 -29.05 -9.05
CA ALA A 481 -34.25 -30.49 -8.96
C ALA A 481 -35.06 -31.10 -7.79
N ASP A 482 -36.03 -30.35 -7.26
CA ASP A 482 -36.97 -30.81 -6.24
C ASP A 482 -38.37 -31.03 -6.83
N ARG A 483 -39.29 -31.53 -6.00
CA ARG A 483 -40.64 -31.94 -6.42
C ARG A 483 -41.75 -30.98 -5.95
N TYR A 484 -41.39 -29.89 -5.27
CA TYR A 484 -42.39 -29.05 -4.58
C TYR A 484 -42.96 -28.03 -5.55
N VAL A 485 -42.14 -27.12 -6.05
CA VAL A 485 -42.57 -26.05 -6.97
C VAL A 485 -42.26 -26.40 -8.43
N GLY A 486 -41.13 -27.10 -8.70
CA GLY A 486 -40.76 -27.55 -10.04
C GLY A 486 -40.53 -26.43 -11.07
N LYS A 487 -40.27 -25.19 -10.62
CA LYS A 487 -40.03 -24.02 -11.51
C LYS A 487 -38.55 -23.73 -11.66
N THR A 488 -38.16 -23.35 -12.88
CA THR A 488 -36.87 -22.69 -13.14
C THR A 488 -36.88 -21.27 -12.60
N ALA A 489 -35.92 -20.93 -11.74
CA ALA A 489 -35.65 -19.54 -11.38
C ALA A 489 -34.86 -18.89 -12.52
N LEU A 490 -35.42 -17.83 -13.10
CA LEU A 490 -34.68 -16.91 -13.95
C LEU A 490 -34.36 -15.70 -13.09
N GLU A 491 -33.07 -15.43 -12.95
CA GLU A 491 -32.56 -14.37 -12.10
C GLU A 491 -31.72 -13.40 -12.92
N THR A 492 -31.89 -12.12 -12.65
CA THR A 492 -31.10 -11.05 -13.25
C THR A 492 -30.90 -9.97 -12.21
N GLY A 493 -29.72 -9.37 -12.19
CA GLY A 493 -29.45 -8.29 -11.26
C GLY A 493 -28.27 -7.45 -11.70
N PHE A 494 -28.10 -6.30 -11.06
CA PHE A 494 -26.96 -5.43 -11.24
C PHE A 494 -26.59 -4.70 -9.95
N ASP A 495 -25.31 -4.36 -9.84
CA ASP A 495 -24.75 -3.48 -8.82
C ASP A 495 -24.01 -2.34 -9.54
N TRP A 496 -24.36 -1.10 -9.22
CA TRP A 496 -23.76 0.08 -9.81
C TRP A 496 -23.28 1.07 -8.75
N SER A 497 -21.96 1.19 -8.60
CA SER A 497 -21.32 2.32 -7.93
C SER A 497 -21.41 3.54 -8.86
N LEU A 498 -22.39 4.42 -8.62
CA LEU A 498 -22.58 5.67 -9.36
C LEU A 498 -21.43 6.66 -9.09
N THR A 499 -20.97 6.67 -7.84
CA THR A 499 -19.83 7.47 -7.34
C THR A 499 -19.15 6.69 -6.21
N ASP A 500 -18.07 7.23 -5.67
CA ASP A 500 -17.43 6.70 -4.45
C ASP A 500 -18.35 6.72 -3.21
N HIS A 501 -19.47 7.45 -3.27
CA HIS A 501 -20.40 7.59 -2.16
C HIS A 501 -21.75 6.92 -2.37
N TRP A 502 -22.16 6.68 -3.61
CA TRP A 502 -23.50 6.21 -3.94
C TRP A 502 -23.42 4.95 -4.76
N ALA A 503 -24.13 3.92 -4.31
CA ALA A 503 -24.35 2.71 -5.07
C ALA A 503 -25.84 2.36 -5.11
N VAL A 504 -26.28 1.80 -6.24
CA VAL A 504 -27.63 1.28 -6.45
C VAL A 504 -27.54 -0.17 -6.91
N ALA A 505 -28.45 -1.01 -6.43
CA ALA A 505 -28.55 -2.40 -6.82
C ALA A 505 -30.00 -2.78 -7.07
N ALA A 506 -30.21 -3.73 -7.98
CA ALA A 506 -31.52 -4.33 -8.18
C ALA A 506 -31.38 -5.79 -8.60
N ASP A 507 -32.23 -6.64 -8.05
CA ASP A 507 -32.26 -8.08 -8.31
C ASP A 507 -33.69 -8.51 -8.57
N PHE A 508 -33.89 -9.30 -9.63
CA PHE A 508 -35.18 -9.85 -9.98
C PHE A 508 -35.08 -11.37 -10.08
N SER A 509 -36.03 -12.07 -9.49
CA SER A 509 -36.18 -13.53 -9.60
C SER A 509 -37.60 -13.92 -9.94
N THR A 510 -37.78 -14.86 -10.87
CA THR A 510 -39.09 -15.45 -11.16
C THR A 510 -39.55 -16.47 -10.12
N ALA A 511 -38.64 -16.93 -9.26
CA ALA A 511 -38.89 -17.88 -8.18
C ALA A 511 -37.88 -17.64 -7.04
N GLY A 512 -38.05 -16.52 -6.34
CA GLY A 512 -37.10 -15.97 -5.36
C GLY A 512 -36.76 -16.92 -4.22
N GLU A 513 -35.50 -16.87 -3.79
CA GLU A 513 -34.99 -17.70 -2.68
C GLU A 513 -35.57 -17.27 -1.32
N ASP A 514 -36.00 -16.01 -1.18
CA ASP A 514 -36.65 -15.54 0.05
C ASP A 514 -38.09 -16.05 0.23
N THR A 515 -38.61 -16.80 -0.75
CA THR A 515 -39.86 -17.54 -0.56
C THR A 515 -39.70 -18.52 0.62
N PRO A 516 -40.53 -18.44 1.68
CA PRO A 516 -40.43 -19.32 2.83
C PRO A 516 -40.51 -20.80 2.43
N LEU A 517 -39.64 -21.64 2.99
CA LEU A 517 -39.63 -23.07 2.66
C LEU A 517 -40.97 -23.75 3.01
N ARG A 518 -41.65 -23.31 4.06
CA ARG A 518 -43.01 -23.77 4.37
C ARG A 518 -44.02 -23.42 3.26
N ALA A 519 -43.92 -22.25 2.63
CA ALA A 519 -44.76 -21.92 1.47
C ALA A 519 -44.48 -22.86 0.29
N GLN A 520 -43.20 -23.16 0.07
CA GLN A 520 -42.77 -24.11 -0.96
C GLN A 520 -43.31 -25.52 -0.73
N TYR A 521 -43.38 -26.00 0.51
CA TYR A 521 -44.00 -27.29 0.82
C TYR A 521 -45.40 -27.42 0.21
N TYR A 522 -46.17 -26.32 0.20
CA TYR A 522 -47.51 -26.21 -0.39
C TYR A 522 -47.52 -25.84 -1.88
N GLY A 523 -46.38 -25.89 -2.58
CA GLY A 523 -46.27 -25.58 -4.00
C GLY A 523 -46.33 -24.07 -4.31
N ILE A 524 -46.12 -23.22 -3.31
CA ILE A 524 -46.18 -21.76 -3.46
C ILE A 524 -44.78 -21.21 -3.76
N SER A 525 -44.71 -20.23 -4.67
CA SER A 525 -43.48 -19.57 -5.11
C SER A 525 -43.71 -18.08 -5.28
N ALA A 526 -42.68 -17.24 -5.09
CA ALA A 526 -42.78 -15.80 -5.32
C ALA A 526 -41.90 -15.33 -6.49
N LYS A 527 -42.42 -14.38 -7.27
CA LYS A 527 -41.57 -13.50 -8.08
C LYS A 527 -41.13 -12.36 -7.18
N THR A 528 -39.83 -12.09 -7.13
CA THR A 528 -39.25 -11.12 -6.21
C THR A 528 -38.51 -10.05 -7.01
N LEU A 529 -38.69 -8.80 -6.61
CA LEU A 529 -37.88 -7.67 -7.04
C LEU A 529 -37.31 -7.00 -5.80
N ASP A 530 -35.99 -7.05 -5.66
CA ASP A 530 -35.24 -6.35 -4.64
C ASP A 530 -34.55 -5.14 -5.25
N THR A 531 -34.52 -4.05 -4.52
CA THR A 531 -33.79 -2.84 -4.89
C THR A 531 -33.11 -2.26 -3.67
N ALA A 532 -31.92 -1.72 -3.83
CA ALA A 532 -31.20 -1.08 -2.74
C ALA A 532 -30.48 0.18 -3.19
N VAL A 533 -30.44 1.16 -2.28
CA VAL A 533 -29.59 2.34 -2.39
C VAL A 533 -28.67 2.35 -1.18
N THR A 534 -27.37 2.51 -1.44
CA THR A 534 -26.34 2.62 -0.39
C THR A 534 -25.64 3.97 -0.53
N TYR A 535 -25.60 4.71 0.58
CA TYR A 535 -24.73 5.86 0.74
C TYR A 535 -23.58 5.49 1.68
N ARG A 536 -22.34 5.56 1.19
CA ARG A 536 -21.13 5.34 1.99
C ARG A 536 -20.32 6.64 2.01
N ALA A 537 -20.33 7.35 3.13
CA ALA A 537 -19.50 8.54 3.25
C ALA A 537 -18.02 8.17 3.23
N SER A 538 -17.64 7.11 3.96
CA SER A 538 -16.29 6.55 4.04
C SER A 538 -16.33 5.20 4.78
N GLU A 539 -15.20 4.68 5.27
CA GLU A 539 -15.13 3.56 6.21
C GLU A 539 -15.87 3.82 7.54
N LEU A 540 -16.16 5.09 7.84
CA LEU A 540 -16.74 5.51 9.12
C LEU A 540 -18.27 5.49 9.14
N THR A 541 -18.92 5.69 7.99
CA THR A 541 -20.37 5.91 7.96
C THR A 541 -20.97 5.33 6.69
N GLN A 542 -21.99 4.51 6.86
CA GLN A 542 -22.78 3.95 5.78
C GLN A 542 -24.26 3.98 6.14
N ALA A 543 -25.10 4.34 5.16
CA ALA A 543 -26.54 4.20 5.22
C ALA A 543 -27.02 3.34 4.04
N ARG A 544 -27.97 2.44 4.27
CA ARG A 544 -28.57 1.61 3.22
C ARG A 544 -30.09 1.62 3.36
N LEU A 545 -30.78 1.70 2.24
CA LEU A 545 -32.23 1.51 2.13
C LEU A 545 -32.49 0.40 1.11
N GLY A 546 -33.09 -0.69 1.55
CA GLY A 546 -33.58 -1.78 0.71
C GLY A 546 -35.10 -1.79 0.64
N LEU A 547 -35.63 -2.09 -0.54
CA LEU A 547 -37.05 -2.32 -0.80
C LEU A 547 -37.20 -3.65 -1.53
N SER A 548 -38.14 -4.46 -1.09
CA SER A 548 -38.46 -5.76 -1.69
C SER A 548 -39.94 -5.84 -2.02
N ARG A 549 -40.27 -6.41 -3.18
CA ARG A 549 -41.64 -6.65 -3.63
C ARG A 549 -41.77 -8.09 -4.12
N ASP A 550 -42.56 -8.88 -3.40
CA ASP A 550 -42.87 -10.25 -3.75
C ASP A 550 -44.29 -10.38 -4.28
N HIS A 551 -44.44 -11.11 -5.37
CA HIS A 551 -45.72 -11.56 -5.90
C HIS A 551 -45.80 -13.08 -5.83
N PHE A 552 -46.51 -13.58 -4.83
CA PHE A 552 -46.67 -15.02 -4.58
C PHE A 552 -47.70 -15.64 -5.53
N SER A 553 -47.46 -16.89 -5.91
CA SER A 553 -48.32 -17.65 -6.82
C SER A 553 -49.70 -17.98 -6.26
N ASP A 554 -49.90 -17.76 -4.96
CA ASP A 554 -51.14 -17.94 -4.24
C ASP A 554 -51.97 -16.64 -4.14
N GLY A 555 -51.49 -15.56 -4.76
CA GLY A 555 -52.14 -14.24 -4.82
C GLY A 555 -51.71 -13.26 -3.72
N ASN A 556 -50.88 -13.67 -2.75
CA ASN A 556 -50.32 -12.74 -1.77
C ASN A 556 -49.30 -11.80 -2.43
N GLU A 557 -49.31 -10.53 -2.03
CA GLU A 557 -48.30 -9.56 -2.39
C GLU A 557 -47.64 -9.03 -1.13
N ARG A 558 -46.32 -9.18 -1.03
CA ARG A 558 -45.53 -8.67 0.09
C ARG A 558 -44.73 -7.47 -0.37
N THR A 559 -44.80 -6.38 0.37
CA THR A 559 -43.82 -5.29 0.27
C THR A 559 -43.04 -5.23 1.55
N SER A 560 -41.72 -5.28 1.46
CA SER A 560 -40.82 -5.18 2.61
C SER A 560 -39.82 -4.04 2.40
N TRP A 561 -39.35 -3.47 3.49
CA TRP A 561 -38.29 -2.46 3.44
C TRP A 561 -37.40 -2.59 4.66
N LEU A 562 -36.13 -2.21 4.49
CA LEU A 562 -35.12 -2.19 5.53
C LEU A 562 -34.24 -0.96 5.33
N ALA A 563 -34.13 -0.12 6.35
CA ALA A 563 -33.16 0.96 6.38
C ALA A 563 -32.18 0.75 7.53
N SER A 564 -30.90 0.92 7.26
CA SER A 564 -29.85 0.82 8.26
C SER A 564 -28.86 1.97 8.15
N VAL A 565 -28.34 2.38 9.31
CA VAL A 565 -27.23 3.34 9.42
C VAL A 565 -26.20 2.74 10.35
N THR A 566 -24.96 2.67 9.90
CA THR A 566 -23.81 2.19 10.67
C THR A 566 -22.77 3.28 10.77
N GLN A 567 -22.21 3.45 11.96
CA GLN A 567 -21.20 4.44 12.30
C GLN A 567 -20.05 3.78 13.06
N ARG A 568 -18.81 4.03 12.62
CA ARG A 568 -17.60 3.72 13.38
C ARG A 568 -17.56 4.58 14.63
N LEU A 569 -17.58 3.94 15.79
CA LEU A 569 -17.53 4.58 17.10
C LEU A 569 -16.10 4.68 17.65
N HIS A 570 -15.27 3.68 17.35
CA HIS A 570 -13.88 3.66 17.77
C HIS A 570 -13.02 2.90 16.76
N THR A 571 -11.84 3.46 16.49
CA THR A 571 -10.80 2.82 15.66
C THR A 571 -9.49 2.88 16.44
N ALA A 572 -8.82 1.75 16.53
CA ALA A 572 -7.47 1.60 17.08
C ALA A 572 -6.68 0.64 16.17
N PRO A 573 -5.36 0.48 16.36
CA PRO A 573 -4.57 -0.42 15.54
C PRO A 573 -5.18 -1.83 15.48
N ASN A 574 -5.60 -2.22 14.28
CA ASN A 574 -6.25 -3.49 13.94
C ASN A 574 -7.56 -3.80 14.71
N LEU A 575 -8.23 -2.77 15.23
CA LEU A 575 -9.46 -2.87 16.02
C LEU A 575 -10.49 -1.84 15.54
N ALA A 576 -11.71 -2.31 15.29
CA ALA A 576 -12.84 -1.49 14.92
C ALA A 576 -14.06 -1.80 15.78
N LEU A 577 -14.74 -0.74 16.25
CA LEU A 577 -16.04 -0.83 16.90
C LEU A 577 -17.04 0.03 16.13
N ASP A 578 -18.03 -0.62 15.53
CA ASP A 578 -19.16 0.02 14.88
C ASP A 578 -20.41 -0.07 15.75
N GLY A 579 -21.27 0.94 15.63
CA GLY A 579 -22.62 0.94 16.17
C GLY A 579 -23.60 1.45 15.14
N GLY A 580 -24.85 1.03 15.23
CA GLY A 580 -25.84 1.38 14.23
C GLY A 580 -27.28 1.21 14.68
N ILE A 581 -28.16 1.54 13.75
CA ILE A 581 -29.60 1.41 13.87
C ILE A 581 -30.11 0.69 12.63
N GLU A 582 -31.01 -0.26 12.82
CA GLU A 582 -31.75 -0.93 11.77
C GLU A 582 -33.24 -0.75 12.02
N VAL A 583 -34.00 -0.38 10.99
CA VAL A 583 -35.46 -0.28 11.00
C VAL A 583 -36.01 -0.93 9.76
N GLY A 584 -37.08 -1.70 9.92
CA GLY A 584 -37.70 -2.35 8.79
C GLY A 584 -39.14 -2.69 9.05
N GLY A 585 -39.78 -3.26 8.03
CA GLY A 585 -41.13 -3.77 8.14
C GLY A 585 -41.61 -4.33 6.82
N SER A 586 -42.71 -5.07 6.90
CA SER A 586 -43.38 -5.68 5.77
C SER A 586 -44.88 -5.47 5.84
N MET A 587 -45.53 -5.61 4.69
CA MET A 587 -46.98 -5.61 4.55
C MET A 587 -47.39 -6.67 3.53
N ASN A 588 -48.37 -7.48 3.91
CA ASN A 588 -48.93 -8.55 3.08
C ASN A 588 -50.40 -8.25 2.77
N THR A 589 -50.86 -8.63 1.57
CA THR A 589 -52.26 -8.40 1.14
C THR A 589 -53.25 -9.40 1.77
N ASP A 590 -52.79 -10.61 2.10
CA ASP A 590 -53.60 -11.68 2.69
C ASP A 590 -52.89 -12.27 3.91
N THR A 591 -53.63 -12.74 4.89
CA THR A 591 -53.09 -13.29 6.15
C THR A 591 -53.41 -14.77 6.34
N ASP A 592 -54.41 -15.30 5.64
CA ASP A 592 -54.80 -16.72 5.79
C ASP A 592 -53.93 -17.59 4.89
N ARG A 593 -52.67 -17.79 5.30
CA ARG A 593 -51.63 -18.48 4.51
C ARG A 593 -50.96 -19.58 5.32
N PRO A 594 -50.48 -20.67 4.66
CA PRO A 594 -49.87 -21.79 5.36
C PRO A 594 -48.40 -21.54 5.75
N TYR A 595 -47.95 -20.29 5.73
CA TYR A 595 -46.59 -19.86 6.06
C TYR A 595 -46.65 -18.54 6.84
N PHE A 596 -45.55 -18.16 7.49
CA PHE A 596 -45.48 -16.90 8.22
C PHE A 596 -45.75 -15.70 7.30
N ASN A 597 -46.91 -15.07 7.48
CA ASN A 597 -47.40 -14.02 6.60
C ASN A 597 -48.15 -12.92 7.37
N PRO A 598 -47.45 -12.17 8.24
CA PRO A 598 -48.09 -11.14 9.06
C PRO A 598 -48.71 -10.06 8.17
N ARG A 599 -49.89 -9.57 8.54
CA ARG A 599 -50.56 -8.50 7.75
C ARG A 599 -49.66 -7.28 7.57
N ARG A 600 -49.03 -6.91 8.69
CA ARG A 600 -48.06 -5.84 8.78
C ARG A 600 -47.17 -6.10 9.98
N ASP A 601 -45.87 -5.95 9.79
CA ASP A 601 -44.91 -5.96 10.88
C ASP A 601 -43.93 -4.78 10.76
N ASN A 602 -43.29 -4.44 11.87
CA ASN A 602 -42.19 -3.48 11.89
C ASN A 602 -41.17 -3.90 12.95
N SER A 603 -39.90 -3.66 12.67
CA SER A 603 -38.79 -3.89 13.59
C SER A 603 -37.94 -2.64 13.74
N TYR A 604 -37.32 -2.52 14.90
CA TYR A 604 -36.26 -1.56 15.20
C TYR A 604 -35.19 -2.27 16.02
N ALA A 605 -33.93 -2.12 15.67
CA ALA A 605 -32.80 -2.65 16.43
C ALA A 605 -31.65 -1.65 16.53
N LEU A 606 -31.02 -1.61 17.70
CA LEU A 606 -29.68 -1.08 17.87
C LEU A 606 -28.68 -2.19 17.54
N THR A 607 -27.67 -1.87 16.74
CA THR A 607 -26.65 -2.82 16.30
C THR A 607 -25.27 -2.42 16.81
N GLY A 608 -24.40 -3.42 17.02
CA GLY A 608 -23.01 -3.22 17.38
C GLY A 608 -22.14 -4.30 16.76
N ARG A 609 -20.95 -3.91 16.27
CA ARG A 609 -19.96 -4.83 15.72
C ARG A 609 -18.59 -4.51 16.27
N LEU A 610 -17.94 -5.50 16.85
CA LEU A 610 -16.53 -5.47 17.20
C LEU A 610 -15.76 -6.35 16.21
N GLU A 611 -14.79 -5.79 15.52
CA GLU A 611 -13.88 -6.51 14.64
C GLU A 611 -12.44 -6.30 15.09
N ASN A 612 -11.69 -7.39 15.21
CA ASN A 612 -10.32 -7.37 15.73
C ASN A 612 -9.44 -8.37 14.99
N LEU A 613 -8.27 -7.92 14.54
CA LEU A 613 -7.21 -8.80 14.03
C LEU A 613 -6.54 -9.52 15.20
N LEU A 614 -6.61 -10.84 15.22
CA LEU A 614 -5.95 -11.66 16.25
C LEU A 614 -4.47 -11.88 15.96
N GLY A 615 -4.10 -11.94 14.69
CA GLY A 615 -2.73 -12.11 14.25
C GLY A 615 -2.63 -12.03 12.73
N GLN A 616 -1.49 -11.53 12.26
CA GLN A 616 -1.16 -11.42 10.85
C GLN A 616 0.30 -11.76 10.63
N TYR A 617 0.57 -12.47 9.54
CA TYR A 617 1.89 -12.72 9.00
C TYR A 617 1.78 -12.69 7.47
N TYR A 618 2.12 -11.55 6.88
CA TYR A 618 1.93 -11.26 5.46
C TYR A 618 0.49 -11.56 4.99
N GLU A 619 0.29 -12.48 4.05
CA GLU A 619 -1.02 -12.83 3.49
C GLU A 619 -1.87 -13.66 4.45
N ARG A 620 -1.29 -14.14 5.56
CA ARG A 620 -2.00 -14.97 6.52
C ARG A 620 -2.52 -14.11 7.65
N ASN A 621 -3.82 -14.14 7.88
CA ASN A 621 -4.40 -13.44 9.01
C ASN A 621 -5.58 -14.20 9.61
N VAL A 622 -5.86 -13.89 10.87
CA VAL A 622 -7.06 -14.34 11.57
C VAL A 622 -7.75 -13.11 12.13
N THR A 623 -8.97 -12.87 11.69
CA THR A 623 -9.83 -11.81 12.21
C THR A 623 -10.98 -12.43 12.99
N GLN A 624 -11.28 -11.88 14.16
CA GLN A 624 -12.48 -12.23 14.91
C GLN A 624 -13.52 -11.12 14.79
N ARG A 625 -14.79 -11.51 14.83
CA ARG A 625 -15.93 -10.61 14.74
C ARG A 625 -17.00 -11.00 15.73
N PHE A 626 -17.54 -9.98 16.41
CA PHE A 626 -18.67 -10.10 17.32
C PHE A 626 -19.76 -9.12 16.90
N ASP A 627 -20.94 -9.62 16.55
CA ASP A 627 -22.11 -8.81 16.20
C ASP A 627 -23.19 -8.96 17.25
N VAL A 628 -23.84 -7.85 17.60
CA VAL A 628 -25.02 -7.80 18.47
C VAL A 628 -26.08 -6.94 17.84
N ALA A 629 -27.33 -7.37 17.94
CA ALA A 629 -28.49 -6.54 17.65
C ALA A 629 -29.52 -6.70 18.77
N VAL A 630 -30.10 -5.61 19.28
CA VAL A 630 -31.16 -5.66 20.30
C VAL A 630 -32.23 -4.64 19.96
N GLY A 631 -33.49 -5.04 20.04
CA GLY A 631 -34.56 -4.26 19.46
C GLY A 631 -35.96 -4.67 19.86
N GLN A 632 -36.93 -4.19 19.08
CA GLN A 632 -38.34 -4.53 19.18
C GLN A 632 -38.88 -4.98 17.84
N TYR A 633 -39.88 -5.85 17.91
CA TYR A 633 -40.69 -6.32 16.79
C TYR A 633 -42.17 -6.16 17.14
N ALA A 634 -42.90 -5.51 16.25
CA ALA A 634 -44.33 -5.26 16.39
C ALA A 634 -45.06 -5.86 15.20
N GLU A 635 -45.93 -6.82 15.49
CA GLU A 635 -46.76 -7.52 14.51
C GLU A 635 -48.23 -7.13 14.70
N GLN A 636 -48.92 -6.77 13.61
CA GLN A 636 -50.32 -6.38 13.69
C GLN A 636 -51.19 -7.56 14.16
N GLY A 637 -51.86 -7.38 15.30
CA GLY A 637 -52.72 -8.40 15.91
C GLY A 637 -52.11 -9.06 17.15
N TYR A 638 -50.83 -8.81 17.42
CA TYR A 638 -50.09 -9.35 18.56
C TYR A 638 -49.44 -8.25 19.40
N ALA A 639 -48.96 -8.62 20.58
CA ALA A 639 -48.22 -7.69 21.43
C ALA A 639 -46.79 -7.48 20.89
N THR A 640 -46.30 -6.24 20.96
CA THR A 640 -44.90 -5.93 20.66
C THR A 640 -43.97 -6.68 21.61
N GLY A 641 -42.93 -7.30 21.07
CA GLY A 641 -41.91 -8.01 21.85
C GLY A 641 -40.50 -7.58 21.49
N TRP A 642 -39.54 -7.95 22.33
CA TRP A 642 -38.13 -7.66 22.06
C TRP A 642 -37.48 -8.73 21.17
N ILE A 643 -36.54 -8.29 20.34
CA ILE A 643 -35.66 -9.12 19.51
C ILE A 643 -34.22 -8.99 19.98
N ALA A 644 -33.44 -10.06 19.84
CA ALA A 644 -32.00 -9.97 20.00
C ALA A 644 -31.27 -10.97 19.12
N THR A 645 -30.08 -10.58 18.67
CA THR A 645 -29.14 -11.41 17.94
C THR A 645 -27.77 -11.25 18.56
N VAL A 646 -27.05 -12.34 18.76
CA VAL A 646 -25.63 -12.36 19.15
C VAL A 646 -24.91 -13.33 18.24
N ARG A 647 -23.83 -12.90 17.59
CA ARG A 647 -23.02 -13.75 16.71
C ARG A 647 -21.55 -13.55 17.00
N TYR A 648 -20.81 -14.66 17.02
CA TYR A 648 -19.35 -14.68 17.10
C TYR A 648 -18.80 -15.52 15.96
N GLY A 649 -17.75 -15.04 15.29
CA GLY A 649 -17.09 -15.79 14.25
C GLY A 649 -15.65 -15.38 14.03
N GLN A 650 -14.97 -16.17 13.21
CA GLN A 650 -13.62 -15.88 12.77
C GLN A 650 -13.48 -16.09 11.27
N THR A 651 -12.57 -15.34 10.67
CA THR A 651 -12.16 -15.47 9.28
C THR A 651 -10.65 -15.72 9.25
N LEU A 652 -10.24 -16.79 8.57
CA LEU A 652 -8.86 -17.17 8.33
C LEU A 652 -8.53 -16.92 6.86
N GLN A 653 -7.63 -15.98 6.59
CA GLN A 653 -6.93 -15.90 5.31
C GLN A 653 -5.74 -16.87 5.38
N ALA A 654 -5.84 -18.00 4.69
CA ALA A 654 -4.80 -19.06 4.77
C ALA A 654 -3.59 -18.76 3.87
N ARG A 655 -3.86 -18.09 2.75
CA ARG A 655 -2.93 -17.53 1.77
C ARG A 655 -3.73 -16.58 0.87
N ASP A 656 -3.06 -15.84 0.01
CA ASP A 656 -3.73 -15.11 -1.08
C ASP A 656 -4.75 -15.97 -1.85
N GLY A 657 -5.90 -15.39 -2.18
CA GLY A 657 -6.97 -16.10 -2.85
C GLY A 657 -7.80 -17.02 -1.96
N LEU A 658 -7.27 -17.57 -0.85
CA LEU A 658 -7.96 -18.62 -0.08
C LEU A 658 -8.36 -18.16 1.33
N ARG A 659 -9.67 -18.06 1.55
CA ARG A 659 -10.26 -17.63 2.82
C ARG A 659 -11.27 -18.64 3.34
N PHE A 660 -11.28 -18.86 4.64
CA PHE A 660 -12.28 -19.66 5.35
C PHE A 660 -12.94 -18.84 6.44
N GLY A 661 -14.23 -19.05 6.68
CA GLY A 661 -14.97 -18.41 7.75
C GLY A 661 -15.82 -19.41 8.52
N TRP A 662 -15.99 -19.15 9.81
CA TRP A 662 -17.00 -19.83 10.61
C TRP A 662 -17.66 -18.85 11.58
N SER A 663 -18.94 -19.04 11.87
CA SER A 663 -19.65 -18.23 12.85
C SER A 663 -20.70 -19.05 13.58
N ILE A 664 -20.93 -18.73 14.86
CA ILE A 664 -22.06 -19.22 15.63
C ILE A 664 -22.95 -18.05 16.03
N GLY A 665 -24.24 -18.20 15.82
CA GLY A 665 -25.25 -17.19 16.10
C GLY A 665 -26.32 -17.72 17.03
N TRP A 666 -26.82 -16.85 17.90
CA TRP A 666 -28.09 -17.01 18.58
C TRP A 666 -29.00 -15.84 18.19
N HIS A 667 -30.20 -16.17 17.77
CA HIS A 667 -31.23 -15.22 17.41
C HIS A 667 -32.49 -15.51 18.20
N ASN A 668 -33.20 -14.47 18.60
CA ASN A 668 -34.48 -14.57 19.25
C ASN A 668 -35.43 -13.49 18.73
N GLN A 669 -36.65 -13.90 18.38
CA GLN A 669 -37.74 -12.99 18.02
C GLN A 669 -39.12 -13.59 18.28
N PRO A 670 -40.15 -12.76 18.50
CA PRO A 670 -41.52 -13.23 18.55
C PRO A 670 -42.12 -13.35 17.14
N TYR A 671 -42.83 -14.45 16.91
CA TYR A 671 -43.65 -14.70 15.72
C TYR A 671 -45.04 -15.12 16.16
N ASP A 672 -46.10 -14.53 15.59
CA ASP A 672 -47.48 -14.82 15.99
C ASP A 672 -47.70 -14.72 17.52
N GLY A 673 -46.99 -13.77 18.15
CA GLY A 673 -46.99 -13.55 19.60
C GLY A 673 -46.23 -14.58 20.45
N ARG A 674 -45.65 -15.63 19.84
CA ARG A 674 -44.84 -16.66 20.52
C ARG A 674 -43.36 -16.43 20.27
N ARG A 675 -42.54 -16.69 21.29
CA ARG A 675 -41.11 -16.41 21.24
C ARG A 675 -40.35 -17.59 20.67
N GLU A 676 -39.61 -17.34 19.61
CA GLU A 676 -38.71 -18.30 19.00
C GLU A 676 -37.26 -17.93 19.22
N HIS A 677 -36.42 -18.94 19.43
CA HIS A 677 -34.98 -18.81 19.41
C HIS A 677 -34.37 -19.78 18.41
N ARG A 678 -33.33 -19.34 17.72
CA ARG A 678 -32.61 -20.08 16.68
C ARG A 678 -31.12 -19.99 16.96
N PHE A 679 -30.45 -21.15 16.99
CA PHE A 679 -29.00 -21.24 16.96
C PHE A 679 -28.55 -21.54 15.55
N VAL A 680 -27.50 -20.87 15.07
CA VAL A 680 -27.02 -20.97 13.70
C VAL A 680 -25.53 -21.24 13.70
N LEU A 681 -25.08 -22.14 12.82
CA LEU A 681 -23.68 -22.33 12.45
C LEU A 681 -23.52 -21.93 10.99
N ASP A 682 -22.64 -20.97 10.74
CA ASP A 682 -22.25 -20.50 9.42
C ASP A 682 -20.84 -21.02 9.09
N LEU A 683 -20.62 -21.52 7.88
CA LEU A 683 -19.31 -21.86 7.35
C LEU A 683 -19.17 -21.29 5.94
N THR A 684 -18.02 -20.69 5.65
CA THR A 684 -17.72 -20.13 4.33
C THR A 684 -16.32 -20.52 3.86
N MET A 685 -16.17 -20.65 2.56
CA MET A 685 -14.89 -20.80 1.88
C MET A 685 -14.94 -20.03 0.56
N HIS A 686 -13.87 -19.27 0.31
CA HIS A 686 -13.70 -18.47 -0.91
C HIS A 686 -12.33 -18.77 -1.54
N TRP A 687 -12.30 -18.86 -2.86
CA TRP A 687 -11.10 -18.93 -3.70
C TRP A 687 -11.18 -17.94 -4.86
N GLY A 688 -10.12 -17.15 -5.10
CA GLY A 688 -9.89 -16.48 -6.39
C GLY A 688 -9.84 -14.95 -6.40
N GLU A 689 -9.96 -14.26 -5.25
CA GLU A 689 -9.68 -12.81 -5.10
C GLU A 689 -8.26 -12.50 -4.58
#